data_AF-A0A1V5Q534-F1
#
_entry.id   AF-A0A1V5Q534-F1
#
_cell.length_a   1.000
_cell.length_b   1.000
_cell.length_c   1.000
_cell.angle_alpha   90.00
_cell.angle_beta   90.00
_cell.angle_gamma   90.00
#
_symmetry.space_group_name_H-M   'P 1'
#
loop_
_entity.id
_entity.type
_entity.pdbx_description
1 polymer ?
#
loop_
_entity_poly.entity_id
_entity_poly.type
_entity_poly.pdbx_seq_one_letter_code
_entity_poly.pdbx_strand_id
1 'polypeptide(L)'
;MGLSSALVERCFAGTATRIEGIGMAEVGRETLMRHALAYPEHPARPRTLDPGGVYKWRRRGEYHQINPDTIARIQHATRGNSREKYREFAALVNDRTRTLAALRGLLKFKKGNPVPLDEVEPAKAIVKRFCTGAMSFGSISREAHETLAIAMNRIGGRSNTGEGGEDPARFERDPNGDWRRSAIKQVASGRFGVTNEYLVNAAELQIKMAQGAKPGEGGQLPGHKVFDEIARIRYSTPGVELISPPPHHDIYSIEDLAQLIHDLKNANVHANVSVKLVSEVGVGTVAAGVSKGKADLVLVSGDVGGTGASPLSSIKHAGLPWELGLAEAQQVLVENNLRSRIRVQTDGQLKTGRDVAIAFLLGADEVGFATVPLITMGCIMMRKCHLNTCPVGVATQDPELRKKFTGKPEYVINYFFFVAEEVREIMAELGFRTVNEMIGHAEMLEYDPLPDHWKARTLDLSRVLYRARPWDGETLHHSKTQDHGIERALDHELIEQARPALENKQPVRFAVNIRNVHRTVGTMLSSELTRKHNVGLNTGYLPEDLVWIDCNGVAGQSFGAFAIQGVTLNVTGEANDYCGKGLSGGKIIVTPPANAVIVPEENIVVGNVALYGATGGKAFFRGVAGERFCVRNSGAWAVVEGVGDHGCEYMTGGRAVILGRTGRNFAAGMSGGIAFVYDPDGTFARRCNRDMVDLKPLHDKSLPELRGLLEDHFEYTGSTVARAILDQWDEAREQFVRVMPRDYARVLKQTEAKERVAGGPVS
;
A
#
# COMPACT_ATOMS: atom_id res chain seq x y z
N MET A 1 -11.50 -23.94 5.37
CA MET A 1 -10.22 -24.63 5.59
C MET A 1 -10.39 -25.61 6.75
N GLY A 2 -9.83 -26.83 6.66
CA GLY A 2 -9.80 -27.78 7.77
C GLY A 2 -11.10 -28.57 7.98
N LEU A 3 -12.00 -28.59 6.99
CA LEU A 3 -13.20 -29.43 6.96
C LEU A 3 -13.07 -30.41 5.78
N SER A 4 -13.47 -31.67 6.00
CA SER A 4 -13.49 -32.68 4.95
C SER A 4 -14.44 -32.30 3.81
N SER A 5 -14.09 -32.69 2.58
CA SER A 5 -14.91 -32.49 1.39
C SER A 5 -16.32 -33.06 1.57
N ALA A 6 -16.46 -34.25 2.16
CA ALA A 6 -17.76 -34.87 2.42
C ALA A 6 -18.67 -34.04 3.35
N LEU A 7 -18.09 -33.40 4.39
CA LEU A 7 -18.85 -32.52 5.28
C LEU A 7 -19.26 -31.24 4.56
N VAL A 8 -18.35 -30.66 3.76
CA VAL A 8 -18.62 -29.45 2.98
C VAL A 8 -19.70 -29.69 1.93
N GLU A 9 -19.64 -30.78 1.18
CA GLU A 9 -20.64 -31.14 0.17
C GLU A 9 -22.04 -31.28 0.80
N ARG A 10 -22.12 -31.93 1.97
CA ARG A 10 -23.39 -32.14 2.67
C ARG A 10 -23.99 -30.87 3.26
N CYS A 11 -23.18 -29.97 3.82
CA CYS A 11 -23.66 -28.89 4.67
C CYS A 11 -23.37 -27.46 4.15
N PHE A 12 -22.40 -27.31 3.25
CA PHE A 12 -21.84 -26.01 2.81
C PHE A 12 -21.46 -26.03 1.31
N ALA A 13 -22.27 -26.70 0.49
CA ALA A 13 -21.99 -26.97 -0.92
C ALA A 13 -21.51 -25.73 -1.67
N GLY A 14 -20.48 -25.89 -2.51
CA GLY A 14 -19.83 -24.80 -3.25
C GLY A 14 -18.66 -24.13 -2.52
N THR A 15 -18.45 -24.40 -1.23
CA THR A 15 -17.30 -23.87 -0.49
C THR A 15 -16.03 -24.64 -0.83
N ALA A 16 -14.94 -23.93 -1.14
CA ALA A 16 -13.65 -24.57 -1.40
C ALA A 16 -13.04 -25.16 -0.11
N THR A 17 -12.61 -26.43 -0.17
CA THR A 17 -11.74 -27.06 0.84
C THR A 17 -10.58 -27.76 0.14
N ARG A 18 -9.35 -27.33 0.43
CA ARG A 18 -8.15 -27.74 -0.35
C ARG A 18 -7.20 -28.65 0.40
N ILE A 19 -7.39 -28.78 1.71
CA ILE A 19 -6.51 -29.56 2.58
C ILE A 19 -7.26 -30.63 3.37
N GLU A 20 -8.50 -30.94 2.97
CA GLU A 20 -9.41 -31.78 3.74
C GLU A 20 -9.52 -31.31 5.21
N GLY A 21 -9.82 -32.22 6.13
CA GLY A 21 -9.84 -31.95 7.55
C GLY A 21 -10.93 -32.71 8.28
N ILE A 22 -11.46 -32.12 9.35
CA ILE A 22 -12.38 -32.81 10.25
C ILE A 22 -13.73 -33.13 9.57
N GLY A 23 -14.32 -34.27 9.92
CA GLY A 23 -15.64 -34.69 9.49
C GLY A 23 -16.70 -34.51 10.58
N MET A 24 -17.90 -35.04 10.33
CA MET A 24 -19.03 -34.94 11.27
C MET A 24 -18.70 -35.58 12.63
N ALA A 25 -17.97 -36.69 12.64
CA ALA A 25 -17.59 -37.40 13.87
C ALA A 25 -16.67 -36.55 14.76
N GLU A 26 -15.64 -35.92 14.17
CA GLU A 26 -14.73 -35.03 14.87
C GLU A 26 -15.44 -33.77 15.39
N VAL A 27 -16.33 -33.18 14.58
CA VAL A 27 -17.16 -32.04 15.00
C VAL A 27 -18.04 -32.42 16.19
N GLY A 28 -18.69 -33.60 16.15
CA GLY A 28 -19.48 -34.14 17.24
C GLY A 28 -18.64 -34.34 18.51
N ARG A 29 -17.47 -34.95 18.38
CA ARG A 29 -16.52 -35.14 19.49
C ARG A 29 -16.14 -33.81 20.14
N GLU A 30 -15.75 -32.81 19.37
CA GLU A 30 -15.34 -31.51 19.91
C GLU A 30 -16.49 -30.77 20.59
N THR A 31 -17.70 -30.91 20.04
CA THR A 31 -18.92 -30.35 20.61
C THR A 31 -19.23 -30.99 21.97
N LEU A 32 -19.15 -32.32 22.06
CA LEU A 32 -19.34 -33.06 23.31
C LEU A 32 -18.25 -32.75 24.36
N MET A 33 -17.00 -32.52 23.94
CA MET A 33 -15.93 -32.08 24.84
C MET A 33 -16.25 -30.73 25.49
N ARG A 34 -16.73 -29.75 24.71
CA ARG A 34 -17.15 -28.44 25.24
C ARG A 34 -18.37 -28.58 26.17
N HIS A 35 -19.32 -29.45 25.81
CA HIS A 35 -20.47 -29.77 26.65
C HIS A 35 -20.04 -30.36 28.01
N ALA A 36 -19.14 -31.33 28.02
CA ALA A 36 -18.64 -31.95 29.26
C ALA A 36 -17.92 -30.95 30.18
N LEU A 37 -17.23 -29.96 29.62
CA LEU A 37 -16.64 -28.86 30.41
C LEU A 37 -17.70 -27.97 31.07
N ALA A 38 -18.84 -27.75 30.41
CA ALA A 38 -19.95 -26.97 30.95
C ALA A 38 -20.81 -27.76 31.96
N TYR A 39 -20.85 -29.09 31.83
CA TYR A 39 -21.63 -30.00 32.67
C TYR A 39 -20.74 -31.12 33.27
N PRO A 40 -19.80 -30.79 34.18
CA PRO A 40 -18.94 -31.80 34.80
C PRO A 40 -19.72 -32.66 35.80
N GLU A 41 -19.43 -33.97 35.85
CA GLU A 41 -20.06 -34.91 36.80
C GLU A 41 -19.81 -34.52 38.28
N HIS A 42 -18.66 -33.92 38.56
CA HIS A 42 -18.29 -33.41 39.88
C HIS A 42 -17.83 -31.95 39.80
N PRO A 43 -18.70 -30.97 40.13
CA PRO A 43 -18.36 -29.55 40.02
C PRO A 43 -17.39 -29.14 41.14
N ALA A 44 -16.09 -29.09 40.83
CA ALA A 44 -15.04 -28.70 41.78
C ALA A 44 -14.69 -27.18 41.76
N ARG A 45 -15.30 -26.39 40.87
CA ARG A 45 -15.00 -24.95 40.69
C ARG A 45 -16.25 -24.11 40.39
N PRO A 46 -16.21 -22.79 40.65
CA PRO A 46 -17.27 -21.86 40.26
C PRO A 46 -17.52 -21.90 38.74
N ARG A 47 -18.79 -21.76 38.33
CA ARG A 47 -19.22 -21.71 36.92
C ARG A 47 -18.88 -20.36 36.27
N THR A 48 -17.60 -20.03 36.14
CA THR A 48 -17.14 -18.85 35.39
C THR A 48 -16.56 -19.26 34.05
N LEU A 49 -16.70 -18.41 33.03
CA LEU A 49 -16.08 -18.63 31.72
C LEU A 49 -14.55 -18.62 31.84
N ASP A 50 -13.88 -19.38 30.97
CA ASP A 50 -12.43 -19.32 30.83
C ASP A 50 -12.03 -17.91 30.36
N PRO A 51 -11.05 -17.24 31.01
CA PRO A 51 -10.53 -15.95 30.56
C PRO A 51 -9.94 -15.96 29.14
N GLY A 52 -9.69 -17.15 28.59
CA GLY A 52 -9.26 -17.41 27.22
C GLY A 52 -7.81 -17.00 26.96
N GLY A 53 -7.44 -17.01 25.68
CA GLY A 53 -6.13 -16.53 25.22
C GLY A 53 -6.07 -16.22 23.73
N VAL A 54 -7.20 -16.25 23.02
CA VAL A 54 -7.23 -16.21 21.56
C VAL A 54 -6.68 -14.88 21.00
N TYR A 55 -7.06 -13.75 21.60
CA TYR A 55 -6.68 -12.42 21.10
C TYR A 55 -5.36 -11.89 21.68
N LYS A 56 -5.02 -12.31 22.91
CA LYS A 56 -3.81 -11.90 23.62
C LYS A 56 -3.30 -13.08 24.43
N TRP A 57 -1.98 -13.27 24.38
CA TRP A 57 -1.31 -14.29 25.17
C TRP A 57 -1.66 -14.18 26.65
N ARG A 58 -1.98 -15.31 27.26
CA ARG A 58 -2.12 -15.49 28.71
C ARG A 58 -1.38 -16.77 29.09
N ARG A 59 -0.81 -16.81 30.30
CA ARG A 59 0.01 -17.94 30.78
C ARG A 59 -0.71 -19.30 30.76
N ARG A 60 -2.04 -19.31 30.90
CA ARG A 60 -2.89 -20.52 30.88
C ARG A 60 -3.92 -20.49 29.74
N GLY A 61 -3.71 -19.65 28.72
CA GLY A 61 -4.63 -19.51 27.59
C GLY A 61 -4.13 -20.24 26.35
N GLU A 62 -4.75 -19.90 25.21
CA GLU A 62 -4.35 -20.36 23.87
C GLU A 62 -2.84 -20.15 23.62
N TYR A 63 -2.23 -21.05 22.86
CA TYR A 63 -0.82 -20.94 22.52
C TYR A 63 -0.58 -19.83 21.48
N HIS A 64 0.50 -19.05 21.67
CA HIS A 64 0.98 -18.07 20.69
C HIS A 64 2.44 -18.36 20.39
N GLN A 65 2.79 -18.46 19.09
CA GLN A 65 4.18 -18.61 18.64
C GLN A 65 5.07 -17.43 19.06
N ILE A 66 4.48 -16.25 19.23
CA ILE A 66 5.14 -15.11 19.87
C ILE A 66 4.60 -14.99 21.29
N ASN A 67 5.46 -15.34 22.24
CA ASN A 67 5.20 -15.34 23.68
C ASN A 67 6.42 -14.78 24.44
N PRO A 68 6.32 -14.53 25.76
CA PRO A 68 7.41 -13.94 26.52
C PRO A 68 8.76 -14.66 26.40
N ASP A 69 8.78 -16.00 26.34
CA ASP A 69 10.01 -16.78 26.25
C ASP A 69 10.71 -16.59 24.90
N THR A 70 9.95 -16.68 23.80
CA THR A 70 10.47 -16.43 22.45
C THR A 70 10.94 -14.98 22.27
N ILE A 71 10.23 -14.00 22.84
CA ILE A 71 10.60 -12.57 22.81
C ILE A 71 11.93 -12.34 23.53
N ALA A 72 12.07 -12.86 24.75
CA ALA A 72 13.28 -12.68 25.54
C ALA A 72 14.51 -13.28 24.84
N ARG A 73 14.38 -14.51 24.30
CA ARG A 73 15.49 -15.20 23.61
C ARG A 73 15.96 -14.46 22.38
N ILE A 74 15.04 -14.03 21.50
CA ILE A 74 15.45 -13.35 20.27
C ILE A 74 16.06 -11.97 20.56
N GLN A 75 15.53 -11.23 21.54
CA GLN A 75 16.12 -9.95 21.97
C GLN A 75 17.54 -10.14 22.54
N HIS A 76 17.75 -11.16 23.37
CA HIS A 76 19.08 -11.47 23.89
C HIS A 76 20.04 -11.90 22.78
N ALA A 77 19.58 -12.75 21.85
CA ALA A 77 20.36 -13.19 20.71
C ALA A 77 20.85 -12.00 19.87
N THR A 78 19.95 -11.07 19.51
CA THR A 78 20.32 -9.96 18.63
C THR A 78 21.12 -8.87 19.31
N ARG A 79 20.88 -8.62 20.60
CA ARG A 79 21.65 -7.63 21.37
C ARG A 79 23.07 -8.10 21.68
N GLY A 80 23.23 -9.38 22.00
CA GLY A 80 24.52 -9.99 22.32
C GLY A 80 25.23 -10.64 21.12
N ASN A 81 24.65 -10.54 19.91
CA ASN A 81 25.08 -11.27 18.72
C ASN A 81 25.34 -12.77 18.97
N SER A 82 24.44 -13.43 19.72
CA SER A 82 24.59 -14.83 20.15
C SER A 82 23.80 -15.80 19.27
N ARG A 83 24.51 -16.56 18.43
CA ARG A 83 23.93 -17.65 17.61
C ARG A 83 23.32 -18.76 18.45
N GLU A 84 23.88 -19.05 19.61
CA GLU A 84 23.35 -20.04 20.55
C GLU A 84 21.95 -19.64 21.04
N LYS A 85 21.78 -18.39 21.49
CA LYS A 85 20.47 -17.86 21.90
C LYS A 85 19.47 -17.79 20.75
N TYR A 86 19.95 -17.57 19.52
CA TYR A 86 19.11 -17.70 18.33
C TYR A 86 18.64 -19.14 18.12
N ARG A 87 19.51 -20.14 18.22
CA ARG A 87 19.14 -21.56 18.10
C ARG A 87 18.13 -21.96 19.18
N GLU A 88 18.30 -21.46 20.41
CA GLU A 88 17.32 -21.58 21.48
C GLU A 88 15.95 -20.98 21.12
N PHE A 89 15.92 -19.82 20.46
CA PHE A 89 14.68 -19.21 19.95
C PHE A 89 14.07 -20.05 18.83
N ALA A 90 14.85 -20.44 17.83
CA ALA A 90 14.40 -21.22 16.69
C ALA A 90 13.85 -22.58 17.13
N ALA A 91 14.50 -23.26 18.08
CA ALA A 91 14.02 -24.50 18.66
C ALA A 91 12.64 -24.36 19.33
N LEU A 92 12.40 -23.27 20.09
CA LEU A 92 11.07 -23.04 20.69
C LEU A 92 9.99 -22.74 19.65
N VAL A 93 10.32 -21.99 18.60
CA VAL A 93 9.37 -21.66 17.53
C VAL A 93 9.05 -22.89 16.68
N ASN A 94 10.04 -23.75 16.46
CA ASN A 94 9.94 -24.94 15.62
C ASN A 94 9.51 -26.20 16.41
N ASP A 95 9.24 -26.12 17.72
CA ASP A 95 8.86 -27.27 18.55
C ASP A 95 7.46 -27.80 18.20
N ARG A 96 7.46 -28.96 17.53
CA ARG A 96 6.24 -29.63 17.03
C ARG A 96 5.45 -30.33 18.13
N THR A 97 6.09 -30.75 19.22
CA THR A 97 5.45 -31.56 20.28
C THR A 97 4.46 -30.76 21.11
N ARG A 98 4.64 -29.43 21.15
CA ARG A 98 3.80 -28.52 21.92
C ARG A 98 2.90 -27.63 21.05
N THR A 99 3.20 -27.46 19.76
CA THR A 99 2.72 -26.27 19.02
C THR A 99 2.42 -26.49 17.53
N LEU A 100 1.36 -27.25 17.19
CA LEU A 100 0.80 -27.28 15.83
C LEU A 100 -0.01 -26.01 15.52
N ALA A 101 0.66 -24.85 15.47
CA ALA A 101 0.02 -23.54 15.36
C ALA A 101 -0.10 -23.02 13.91
N ALA A 102 0.59 -23.64 12.95
CA ALA A 102 0.57 -23.27 11.53
C ALA A 102 0.79 -24.52 10.64
N LEU A 103 0.38 -24.45 9.37
CA LEU A 103 0.48 -25.58 8.44
C LEU A 103 1.90 -26.07 8.24
N ARG A 104 2.88 -25.17 8.13
CA ARG A 104 4.30 -25.55 8.04
C ARG A 104 4.85 -26.32 9.25
N GLY A 105 4.19 -26.27 10.40
CA GLY A 105 4.52 -27.10 11.57
C GLY A 105 4.22 -28.59 11.36
N LEU A 106 3.39 -28.90 10.36
CA LEU A 106 3.04 -30.25 9.92
C LEU A 106 3.94 -30.75 8.77
N LEU A 107 4.97 -29.99 8.39
CA LEU A 107 5.90 -30.34 7.33
C LEU A 107 7.25 -30.75 7.92
N LYS A 108 7.87 -31.78 7.35
CA LYS A 108 9.28 -32.10 7.55
C LYS A 108 10.03 -32.07 6.22
N PHE A 109 11.35 -31.92 6.33
CA PHE A 109 12.25 -32.03 5.19
C PHE A 109 12.50 -33.50 4.91
N LYS A 110 12.41 -33.90 3.64
CA LYS A 110 12.86 -35.22 3.20
C LYS A 110 14.38 -35.29 3.25
N LYS A 111 14.91 -36.51 3.30
CA LYS A 111 16.35 -36.75 3.18
C LYS A 111 16.84 -36.28 1.81
N GLY A 112 17.74 -35.31 1.80
CA GLY A 112 18.43 -34.81 0.61
C GLY A 112 19.76 -35.50 0.34
N ASN A 113 20.56 -34.90 -0.53
CA ASN A 113 21.93 -35.30 -0.83
C ASN A 113 22.90 -34.23 -0.31
N PRO A 114 23.37 -34.33 0.95
CA PRO A 114 24.05 -33.21 1.59
C PRO A 114 25.30 -32.74 0.84
N VAL A 115 25.55 -31.43 0.91
CA VAL A 115 26.76 -30.78 0.39
C VAL A 115 27.52 -30.10 1.53
N PRO A 116 28.84 -29.89 1.42
CA PRO A 116 29.60 -29.08 2.37
C PRO A 116 29.03 -27.66 2.51
N LEU A 117 28.94 -27.15 3.73
CA LEU A 117 28.34 -25.83 4.02
C LEU A 117 29.10 -24.67 3.34
N ASP A 118 30.40 -24.84 3.10
CA ASP A 118 31.25 -23.88 2.39
C ASP A 118 30.96 -23.82 0.88
N GLU A 119 30.35 -24.85 0.29
CA GLU A 119 29.84 -24.82 -1.09
C GLU A 119 28.51 -24.05 -1.22
N VAL A 120 27.80 -23.84 -0.10
CA VAL A 120 26.54 -23.10 -0.09
C VAL A 120 26.80 -21.60 -0.12
N GLU A 121 26.05 -20.88 -0.96
CA GLU A 121 26.16 -19.43 -1.09
C GLU A 121 26.17 -18.70 0.27
N PRO A 122 27.00 -17.65 0.43
CA PRO A 122 27.22 -17.04 1.73
C PRO A 122 25.96 -16.31 2.23
N ALA A 123 25.82 -16.17 3.56
CA ALA A 123 24.63 -15.53 4.15
C ALA A 123 24.40 -14.10 3.63
N LYS A 124 25.48 -13.37 3.30
CA LYS A 124 25.44 -12.04 2.68
C LYS A 124 24.72 -11.99 1.32
N ALA A 125 24.62 -13.11 0.61
CA ALA A 125 23.87 -13.24 -0.63
C ALA A 125 22.38 -13.50 -0.33
N ILE A 126 22.10 -14.38 0.64
CA ILE A 126 20.74 -14.75 1.05
C ILE A 126 20.00 -13.56 1.67
N VAL A 127 20.63 -12.75 2.52
CA VAL A 127 19.97 -11.59 3.16
C VAL A 127 19.45 -10.54 2.18
N LYS A 128 19.96 -10.52 0.94
CA LYS A 128 19.45 -9.64 -0.14
C LYS A 128 18.05 -10.03 -0.62
N ARG A 129 17.61 -11.25 -0.31
CA ARG A 129 16.26 -11.77 -0.55
C ARG A 129 15.30 -11.45 0.59
N PHE A 130 15.79 -10.83 1.66
CA PHE A 130 14.97 -10.46 2.81
C PHE A 130 14.52 -9.01 2.71
N CYS A 131 13.23 -8.83 2.98
CA CYS A 131 12.59 -7.53 3.02
C CYS A 131 12.00 -7.30 4.41
N THR A 132 12.04 -6.07 4.92
CA THR A 132 11.16 -5.71 6.04
C THR A 132 9.78 -5.38 5.52
N GLY A 133 8.75 -5.90 6.20
CA GLY A 133 7.36 -5.74 5.78
C GLY A 133 6.91 -4.28 5.82
N ALA A 134 5.94 -3.95 4.97
CA ALA A 134 5.33 -2.62 4.86
C ALA A 134 4.68 -2.17 6.18
N MET A 135 5.34 -1.29 6.94
CA MET A 135 4.87 -0.78 8.23
C MET A 135 4.93 0.74 8.21
N SER A 136 3.77 1.39 8.17
CA SER A 136 3.71 2.83 7.92
C SER A 136 4.35 3.67 9.04
N PHE A 137 5.06 4.73 8.63
CA PHE A 137 5.31 5.86 9.52
C PHE A 137 3.96 6.43 10.00
N GLY A 138 3.80 6.52 11.32
CA GLY A 138 2.51 6.75 12.00
C GLY A 138 2.03 5.51 12.75
N SER A 139 2.06 4.33 12.13
CA SER A 139 1.83 3.08 12.85
C SER A 139 2.99 2.79 13.81
N ILE A 140 4.22 2.85 13.27
CA ILE A 140 5.46 2.80 14.03
C ILE A 140 6.10 4.19 14.14
N SER A 141 6.93 4.38 15.15
CA SER A 141 7.69 5.61 15.39
C SER A 141 8.70 5.86 14.27
N ARG A 142 9.15 7.13 14.15
CA ARG A 142 10.21 7.52 13.22
C ARG A 142 11.47 6.69 13.47
N GLU A 143 11.85 6.57 14.74
CA GLU A 143 13.05 5.88 15.18
C GLU A 143 13.03 4.41 14.76
N ALA A 144 11.92 3.70 14.99
CA ALA A 144 11.78 2.31 14.56
C ALA A 144 11.81 2.18 13.03
N HIS A 145 11.14 3.09 12.32
CA HIS A 145 11.04 3.05 10.86
C HIS A 145 12.41 3.28 10.19
N GLU A 146 13.14 4.31 10.62
CA GLU A 146 14.47 4.62 10.10
C GLU A 146 15.51 3.57 10.50
N THR A 147 15.41 2.99 11.70
CA THR A 147 16.28 1.89 12.13
C THR A 147 16.20 0.69 11.19
N LEU A 148 14.98 0.32 10.76
CA LEU A 148 14.79 -0.73 9.76
C LEU A 148 15.40 -0.35 8.41
N ALA A 149 15.22 0.89 7.97
CA ALA A 149 15.76 1.34 6.69
C ALA A 149 17.30 1.28 6.67
N ILE A 150 17.96 1.82 7.70
CA ILE A 150 19.41 1.77 7.85
C ILE A 150 19.90 0.31 7.86
N ALA A 151 19.27 -0.55 8.68
CA ALA A 151 19.66 -1.96 8.78
C ALA A 151 19.62 -2.68 7.42
N MET A 152 18.50 -2.52 6.69
CA MET A 152 18.33 -3.21 5.41
C MET A 152 19.27 -2.66 4.33
N ASN A 153 19.47 -1.34 4.28
CA ASN A 153 20.39 -0.72 3.34
C ASN A 153 21.85 -1.14 3.57
N ARG A 154 22.28 -1.32 4.83
CA ARG A 154 23.63 -1.81 5.17
C ARG A 154 23.89 -3.24 4.70
N ILE A 155 22.87 -4.11 4.69
CA ILE A 155 23.03 -5.53 4.30
C ILE A 155 22.63 -5.82 2.86
N GLY A 156 22.19 -4.81 2.11
CA GLY A 156 21.71 -4.96 0.73
C GLY A 156 20.35 -5.67 0.61
N GLY A 157 19.62 -5.82 1.71
CA GLY A 157 18.20 -6.17 1.68
C GLY A 157 17.34 -4.94 1.43
N ARG A 158 16.03 -5.03 1.63
CA ARG A 158 15.12 -3.90 1.36
C ARG A 158 14.17 -3.62 2.52
N SER A 159 13.96 -2.34 2.81
CA SER A 159 12.90 -1.90 3.72
C SER A 159 11.75 -1.25 2.96
N ASN A 160 10.56 -1.25 3.56
CA ASN A 160 9.33 -0.76 2.94
C ASN A 160 8.68 0.35 3.77
N THR A 161 8.28 1.44 3.11
CA THR A 161 7.65 2.62 3.75
C THR A 161 6.32 2.33 4.43
N GLY A 162 5.62 1.28 3.99
CA GLY A 162 4.18 1.18 4.21
C GLY A 162 3.40 2.36 3.62
N GLU A 163 2.14 2.48 4.03
CA GLU A 163 1.15 3.40 3.46
C GLU A 163 1.27 4.84 4.01
N GLY A 164 2.38 5.18 4.66
CA GLY A 164 2.49 6.39 5.48
C GLY A 164 3.13 7.60 4.80
N GLY A 165 3.62 7.46 3.57
CA GLY A 165 4.59 8.38 2.97
C GLY A 165 5.98 8.23 3.57
N GLU A 166 6.93 9.04 3.10
CA GLU A 166 8.30 9.07 3.61
C GLU A 166 8.83 10.51 3.57
N ASP A 167 9.55 10.93 4.61
CA ASP A 167 10.12 12.27 4.70
C ASP A 167 11.23 12.45 3.66
N PRO A 168 11.18 13.46 2.77
CA PRO A 168 12.21 13.65 1.74
C PRO A 168 13.62 13.87 2.27
N ALA A 169 13.76 14.36 3.50
CA ALA A 169 15.05 14.45 4.19
C ALA A 169 15.79 13.09 4.30
N ARG A 170 15.06 11.96 4.16
CA ARG A 170 15.64 10.61 4.20
C ARG A 170 16.25 10.17 2.87
N PHE A 171 16.03 10.92 1.78
CA PHE A 171 16.48 10.53 0.43
C PHE A 171 17.98 10.72 0.26
N GLU A 172 18.56 11.67 0.98
CA GLU A 172 20.01 11.85 1.09
C GLU A 172 20.62 10.88 2.11
N ARG A 173 21.93 10.66 1.98
CA ARG A 173 22.69 9.86 2.93
C ARG A 173 23.11 10.72 4.10
N ASP A 174 23.10 10.13 5.28
CA ASP A 174 23.68 10.74 6.47
C ASP A 174 25.21 10.89 6.29
N PRO A 175 25.87 11.85 6.98
CA PRO A 175 27.31 12.04 6.89
C PRO A 175 28.16 10.81 7.26
N ASN A 176 27.61 9.89 8.05
CA ASN A 176 28.27 8.63 8.44
C ASN A 176 28.10 7.51 7.38
N GLY A 177 27.46 7.80 6.24
CA GLY A 177 27.21 6.85 5.15
C GLY A 177 25.90 6.04 5.29
N ASP A 178 25.19 6.15 6.41
CA ASP A 178 23.89 5.53 6.59
C ASP A 178 22.87 6.12 5.64
N TRP A 179 21.88 5.30 5.28
CA TRP A 179 20.80 5.74 4.41
C TRP A 179 19.47 5.38 5.04
N ARG A 180 18.68 6.41 5.36
CA ARG A 180 17.36 6.25 5.98
C ARG A 180 16.25 6.02 4.98
N ARG A 181 16.50 6.17 3.68
CA ARG A 181 15.54 5.93 2.60
C ARG A 181 15.08 4.47 2.59
N SER A 182 13.78 4.25 2.58
CA SER A 182 13.25 2.92 2.28
C SER A 182 13.37 2.60 0.80
N ALA A 183 13.91 1.42 0.48
CA ALA A 183 14.11 0.98 -0.89
C ALA A 183 12.78 0.68 -1.61
N ILE A 184 11.80 0.15 -0.87
CA ILE A 184 10.45 -0.12 -1.37
C ILE A 184 9.52 0.98 -0.88
N LYS A 185 8.78 1.58 -1.81
CA LYS A 185 7.80 2.62 -1.54
C LYS A 185 6.42 2.12 -1.90
N GLN A 186 5.51 2.14 -0.92
CA GLN A 186 4.16 1.62 -1.12
C GLN A 186 3.23 2.66 -1.75
N VAL A 187 2.37 2.21 -2.65
CA VAL A 187 1.26 2.95 -3.24
C VAL A 187 -0.01 2.19 -2.85
N ALA A 188 -0.78 2.77 -1.92
CA ALA A 188 -2.00 2.19 -1.37
C ALA A 188 -3.21 3.10 -1.62
N SER A 189 -4.43 2.61 -1.36
CA SER A 189 -5.69 3.30 -1.67
C SER A 189 -5.82 4.72 -1.12
N GLY A 190 -5.19 5.04 0.01
CA GLY A 190 -5.19 6.40 0.57
C GLY A 190 -4.28 7.39 -0.17
N ARG A 191 -3.32 6.92 -0.99
CA ARG A 191 -2.27 7.71 -1.67
C ARG A 191 -1.51 8.68 -0.75
N PHE A 192 -1.44 8.38 0.55
CA PHE A 192 -0.74 9.23 1.51
C PHE A 192 0.75 9.34 1.18
N GLY A 193 1.21 10.57 1.00
CA GLY A 193 2.62 10.86 0.69
C GLY A 193 3.10 10.37 -0.67
N VAL A 194 2.19 9.98 -1.58
CA VAL A 194 2.55 9.52 -2.93
C VAL A 194 2.67 10.71 -3.87
N THR A 195 3.88 11.25 -3.96
CA THR A 195 4.27 12.38 -4.82
C THR A 195 5.21 11.91 -5.92
N ASN A 196 5.44 12.71 -6.98
CA ASN A 196 6.48 12.38 -7.97
C ASN A 196 7.86 12.17 -7.31
N GLU A 197 8.25 13.10 -6.42
CA GLU A 197 9.50 13.05 -5.64
C GLU A 197 9.64 11.77 -4.81
N TYR A 198 8.54 11.32 -4.20
CA TYR A 198 8.48 10.04 -3.50
C TYR A 198 8.72 8.89 -4.48
N LEU A 199 8.01 8.85 -5.61
CA LEU A 199 8.10 7.75 -6.57
C LEU A 199 9.49 7.60 -7.20
N VAL A 200 10.16 8.70 -7.57
CA VAL A 200 11.50 8.65 -8.19
C VAL A 200 12.59 8.15 -7.25
N ASN A 201 12.37 8.26 -5.93
CA ASN A 201 13.31 7.85 -4.89
C ASN A 201 13.13 6.38 -4.47
N ALA A 202 12.40 5.58 -5.24
CA ALA A 202 12.21 4.14 -5.00
C ALA A 202 13.18 3.28 -5.81
N ALA A 203 13.57 2.12 -5.25
CA ALA A 203 14.09 0.99 -6.03
C ALA A 203 12.95 0.01 -6.43
N GLU A 204 11.87 0.00 -5.67
CA GLU A 204 10.65 -0.75 -5.97
C GLU A 204 9.41 0.03 -5.51
N LEU A 205 8.37 0.04 -6.35
CA LEU A 205 7.07 0.63 -6.08
C LEU A 205 6.06 -0.49 -5.83
N GLN A 206 5.53 -0.58 -4.61
CA GLN A 206 4.62 -1.66 -4.23
C GLN A 206 3.16 -1.19 -4.24
N ILE A 207 2.36 -1.70 -5.17
CA ILE A 207 0.90 -1.58 -5.17
C ILE A 207 0.35 -2.48 -4.06
N LYS A 208 -0.32 -1.87 -3.07
CA LYS A 208 -0.92 -2.62 -1.96
C LYS A 208 -2.40 -2.87 -2.21
N MET A 209 -2.73 -4.02 -2.82
CA MET A 209 -4.13 -4.44 -2.93
C MET A 209 -4.71 -4.78 -1.57
N ALA A 210 -3.96 -5.51 -0.74
CA ALA A 210 -4.45 -5.99 0.55
C ALA A 210 -3.32 -6.28 1.56
N GLN A 211 -3.71 -6.61 2.79
CA GLN A 211 -2.80 -7.13 3.82
C GLN A 211 -3.47 -8.24 4.63
N GLY A 212 -2.72 -9.24 5.09
CA GLY A 212 -3.28 -10.43 5.74
C GLY A 212 -4.16 -10.15 6.96
N ALA A 213 -3.84 -9.11 7.75
CA ALA A 213 -4.59 -8.76 8.96
C ALA A 213 -5.99 -8.15 8.70
N LYS A 214 -6.27 -7.72 7.46
CA LYS A 214 -7.54 -7.13 7.02
C LYS A 214 -7.60 -7.04 5.48
N PRO A 215 -7.85 -8.17 4.79
CA PRO A 215 -7.73 -8.24 3.34
C PRO A 215 -8.78 -7.39 2.60
N GLY A 216 -10.02 -7.34 3.12
CA GLY A 216 -11.13 -6.62 2.49
C GLY A 216 -11.26 -5.14 2.90
N GLU A 217 -10.24 -4.54 3.53
CA GLU A 217 -10.33 -3.20 4.10
C GLU A 217 -9.06 -2.36 3.87
N GLY A 218 -9.21 -1.03 4.02
CA GLY A 218 -8.11 -0.07 3.90
C GLY A 218 -7.23 0.07 5.16
N GLY A 219 -6.12 0.78 5.00
CA GLY A 219 -5.27 1.23 6.11
C GLY A 219 -6.04 2.07 7.12
N GLN A 220 -5.67 1.97 8.41
CA GLN A 220 -6.29 2.73 9.50
C GLN A 220 -5.18 3.33 10.36
N LEU A 221 -5.26 4.64 10.60
CA LEU A 221 -4.42 5.32 11.57
C LEU A 221 -5.31 6.20 12.48
N PRO A 222 -5.44 5.84 13.77
CA PRO A 222 -6.24 6.61 14.72
C PRO A 222 -5.80 8.08 14.79
N GLY A 223 -6.76 9.01 14.85
CA GLY A 223 -6.49 10.46 14.82
C GLY A 223 -5.54 10.95 15.91
N HIS A 224 -5.56 10.33 17.09
CA HIS A 224 -4.64 10.63 18.20
C HIS A 224 -3.18 10.16 17.97
N LYS A 225 -2.89 9.57 16.80
CA LYS A 225 -1.52 9.30 16.30
C LYS A 225 -1.14 10.23 15.15
N VAL A 226 -2.05 11.07 14.67
CA VAL A 226 -1.82 11.98 13.55
C VAL A 226 -1.33 13.32 14.10
N PHE A 227 -0.07 13.34 14.55
CA PHE A 227 0.63 14.55 14.96
C PHE A 227 1.02 15.39 13.73
N ASP A 228 1.42 16.63 13.92
CA ASP A 228 1.74 17.58 12.82
C ASP A 228 2.73 17.00 11.80
N GLU A 229 3.77 16.30 12.27
CA GLU A 229 4.75 15.64 11.41
C GLU A 229 4.12 14.53 10.53
N ILE A 230 3.23 13.71 11.10
CA ILE A 230 2.49 12.69 10.35
C ILE A 230 1.54 13.35 9.35
N ALA A 231 0.81 14.38 9.80
CA ALA A 231 -0.14 15.10 8.99
C ALA A 231 0.52 15.72 7.77
N ARG A 232 1.69 16.35 7.96
CA ARG A 232 2.53 16.94 6.91
C ARG A 232 2.94 15.92 5.87
N ILE A 233 3.56 14.80 6.28
CA ILE A 233 4.03 13.77 5.33
C ILE A 233 2.88 13.13 4.56
N ARG A 234 1.70 13.05 5.17
CA ARG A 234 0.51 12.47 4.54
C ARG A 234 -0.35 13.47 3.78
N TYR A 235 0.00 14.76 3.78
CA TYR A 235 -0.83 15.83 3.22
C TYR A 235 -2.28 15.74 3.74
N SER A 236 -2.39 15.73 5.06
CA SER A 236 -3.63 15.54 5.82
C SER A 236 -3.70 16.52 7.00
N THR A 237 -4.76 16.43 7.80
CA THR A 237 -5.00 17.36 8.91
C THR A 237 -4.59 16.73 10.26
N PRO A 238 -3.83 17.44 11.13
CA PRO A 238 -3.49 16.96 12.46
C PRO A 238 -4.71 16.59 13.30
N GLY A 239 -4.62 15.48 14.04
CA GLY A 239 -5.66 14.97 14.93
C GLY A 239 -6.84 14.28 14.25
N VAL A 240 -6.91 14.31 12.91
CA VAL A 240 -7.99 13.67 12.15
C VAL A 240 -7.67 12.21 11.87
N GLU A 241 -8.64 11.33 12.08
CA GLU A 241 -8.47 9.89 11.81
C GLU A 241 -8.35 9.63 10.30
N LEU A 242 -7.40 8.77 9.93
CA LEU A 242 -7.15 8.42 8.53
C LEU A 242 -7.58 6.98 8.28
N ILE A 243 -8.79 6.83 7.74
CA ILE A 243 -9.31 5.58 7.20
C ILE A 243 -9.15 5.63 5.68
N SER A 244 -8.36 4.71 5.14
CA SER A 244 -8.20 4.63 3.68
C SER A 244 -9.42 3.94 3.07
N PRO A 245 -9.81 4.29 1.83
CA PRO A 245 -10.81 3.53 1.10
C PRO A 245 -10.40 2.05 1.03
N PRO A 246 -11.33 1.08 1.09
CA PRO A 246 -10.99 -0.31 0.86
C PRO A 246 -10.39 -0.57 -0.53
N PRO A 247 -10.98 -0.10 -1.65
CA PRO A 247 -10.39 -0.29 -2.96
C PRO A 247 -9.38 0.81 -3.31
N HIS A 248 -8.49 0.49 -4.24
CA HIS A 248 -7.87 1.51 -5.07
C HIS A 248 -8.91 2.03 -6.06
N HIS A 249 -9.20 3.33 -6.07
CA HIS A 249 -10.21 3.88 -6.98
C HIS A 249 -9.77 3.91 -8.46
N ASP A 250 -8.50 3.61 -8.72
CA ASP A 250 -7.92 3.41 -10.05
C ASP A 250 -7.61 1.93 -10.35
N ILE A 251 -8.24 1.01 -9.61
CA ILE A 251 -8.15 -0.44 -9.86
C ILE A 251 -9.52 -1.08 -9.59
N TYR A 252 -10.35 -1.21 -10.62
CA TYR A 252 -11.61 -1.94 -10.55
C TYR A 252 -11.59 -3.26 -11.35
N SER A 253 -10.52 -3.47 -12.10
CA SER A 253 -10.31 -4.63 -12.96
C SER A 253 -8.82 -4.95 -13.10
N ILE A 254 -8.49 -6.02 -13.82
CA ILE A 254 -7.09 -6.41 -14.04
C ILE A 254 -6.37 -5.48 -15.03
N GLU A 255 -7.11 -4.92 -15.98
CA GLU A 255 -6.65 -3.92 -16.94
C GLU A 255 -6.34 -2.59 -16.25
N ASP A 256 -7.11 -2.21 -15.23
CA ASP A 256 -6.80 -1.03 -14.41
C ASP A 256 -5.55 -1.23 -13.56
N LEU A 257 -5.35 -2.44 -13.01
CA LEU A 257 -4.10 -2.79 -12.34
C LEU A 257 -2.92 -2.69 -13.30
N ALA A 258 -3.07 -3.20 -14.53
CA ALA A 258 -2.05 -3.07 -15.56
C ALA A 258 -1.79 -1.59 -15.92
N GLN A 259 -2.83 -0.75 -15.91
CA GLN A 259 -2.68 0.69 -16.10
C GLN A 259 -1.89 1.33 -14.96
N LEU A 260 -2.18 1.02 -13.69
CA LEU A 260 -1.39 1.54 -12.57
C LEU A 260 0.07 1.03 -12.60
N ILE A 261 0.32 -0.22 -12.99
CA ILE A 261 1.68 -0.73 -13.20
C ILE A 261 2.39 0.12 -14.27
N HIS A 262 1.72 0.39 -15.39
CA HIS A 262 2.25 1.26 -16.43
C HIS A 262 2.52 2.68 -15.92
N ASP A 263 1.61 3.25 -15.14
CA ASP A 263 1.77 4.60 -14.57
C ASP A 263 3.00 4.69 -13.66
N LEU A 264 3.15 3.72 -12.76
CA LEU A 264 4.27 3.68 -11.82
C LEU A 264 5.60 3.43 -12.54
N LYS A 265 5.60 2.63 -13.60
CA LYS A 265 6.80 2.39 -14.40
C LYS A 265 7.22 3.62 -15.21
N ASN A 266 6.27 4.41 -15.72
CA ASN A 266 6.56 5.70 -16.35
C ASN A 266 7.02 6.74 -15.31
N ALA A 267 6.44 6.73 -14.10
CA ALA A 267 6.85 7.60 -13.01
C ALA A 267 8.26 7.25 -12.49
N ASN A 268 8.70 6.00 -12.61
CA ASN A 268 10.06 5.61 -12.29
C ASN A 268 10.54 4.43 -13.12
N VAL A 269 11.17 4.73 -14.26
CA VAL A 269 11.68 3.72 -15.19
C VAL A 269 12.72 2.79 -14.56
N HIS A 270 13.41 3.26 -13.51
CA HIS A 270 14.43 2.49 -12.79
C HIS A 270 13.88 1.60 -11.67
N ALA A 271 12.63 1.80 -11.24
CA ALA A 271 12.04 0.99 -10.18
C ALA A 271 11.39 -0.27 -10.73
N ASN A 272 11.42 -1.33 -9.92
CA ASN A 272 10.51 -2.47 -10.10
C ASN A 272 9.10 -2.09 -9.63
N VAL A 273 8.07 -2.73 -10.16
CA VAL A 273 6.69 -2.61 -9.66
C VAL A 273 6.26 -3.95 -9.06
N SER A 274 5.87 -3.93 -7.78
CA SER A 274 5.37 -5.10 -7.06
C SER A 274 3.90 -4.98 -6.69
N VAL A 275 3.18 -6.11 -6.66
CA VAL A 275 1.77 -6.16 -6.24
C VAL A 275 1.63 -7.04 -5.00
N LYS A 276 1.15 -6.45 -3.91
CA LYS A 276 0.89 -7.15 -2.65
C LYS A 276 -0.55 -7.64 -2.58
N LEU A 277 -0.70 -8.96 -2.63
CA LEU A 277 -1.94 -9.72 -2.48
C LEU A 277 -1.99 -10.39 -1.10
N VAL A 278 -3.14 -10.97 -0.77
CA VAL A 278 -3.31 -11.84 0.39
C VAL A 278 -3.66 -13.24 -0.09
N SER A 279 -3.14 -14.25 0.61
CA SER A 279 -3.49 -15.64 0.40
C SER A 279 -4.98 -15.85 0.59
N GLU A 280 -5.65 -16.28 -0.47
CA GLU A 280 -7.03 -16.75 -0.49
C GLU A 280 -7.20 -17.76 -1.62
N VAL A 281 -8.35 -18.43 -1.66
CA VAL A 281 -8.66 -19.35 -2.77
C VAL A 281 -8.78 -18.56 -4.07
N GLY A 282 -7.90 -18.83 -5.03
CA GLY A 282 -7.91 -18.19 -6.35
C GLY A 282 -6.74 -17.22 -6.56
N VAL A 283 -5.92 -17.00 -5.53
CA VAL A 283 -4.80 -16.04 -5.60
C VAL A 283 -3.80 -16.38 -6.71
N GLY A 284 -3.63 -17.66 -7.07
CA GLY A 284 -2.76 -18.04 -8.19
C GLY A 284 -3.28 -17.55 -9.55
N THR A 285 -4.60 -17.53 -9.75
CA THR A 285 -5.22 -16.96 -10.97
C THR A 285 -4.99 -15.46 -11.02
N VAL A 286 -5.16 -14.77 -9.88
CA VAL A 286 -4.87 -13.33 -9.78
C VAL A 286 -3.39 -13.05 -10.03
N ALA A 287 -2.48 -13.87 -9.47
CA ALA A 287 -1.04 -13.74 -9.70
C ALA A 287 -0.66 -13.91 -11.19
N ALA A 288 -1.33 -14.81 -11.92
CA ALA A 288 -1.17 -14.92 -13.37
C ALA A 288 -1.61 -13.64 -14.09
N GLY A 289 -2.75 -13.05 -13.69
CA GLY A 289 -3.21 -11.75 -14.17
C GLY A 289 -2.19 -10.64 -13.90
N VAL A 290 -1.65 -10.58 -12.67
CA VAL A 290 -0.61 -9.62 -12.25
C VAL A 290 0.65 -9.74 -13.12
N SER A 291 1.11 -10.96 -13.41
CA SER A 291 2.26 -11.20 -14.31
C SER A 291 1.95 -10.79 -15.75
N LYS A 292 0.71 -10.95 -16.23
CA LYS A 292 0.28 -10.48 -17.57
C LYS A 292 0.14 -8.95 -17.61
N GLY A 293 -0.26 -8.33 -16.51
CA GLY A 293 -0.26 -6.87 -16.29
C GLY A 293 1.13 -6.25 -16.13
N LYS A 294 2.20 -7.03 -16.33
CA LYS A 294 3.60 -6.60 -16.35
C LYS A 294 4.19 -6.21 -15.00
N ALA A 295 3.67 -6.71 -13.87
CA ALA A 295 4.38 -6.55 -12.60
C ALA A 295 5.73 -7.30 -12.62
N ASP A 296 6.72 -6.77 -11.91
CA ASP A 296 8.03 -7.39 -11.71
C ASP A 296 8.04 -8.36 -10.51
N LEU A 297 7.12 -8.16 -9.56
CA LEU A 297 6.99 -9.00 -8.36
C LEU A 297 5.53 -9.12 -7.91
N VAL A 298 5.15 -10.32 -7.45
CA VAL A 298 3.90 -10.56 -6.72
C VAL A 298 4.23 -11.03 -5.31
N LEU A 299 3.65 -10.38 -4.30
CA LEU A 299 3.76 -10.77 -2.89
C LEU A 299 2.45 -11.44 -2.46
N VAL A 300 2.53 -12.65 -1.92
CA VAL A 300 1.41 -13.34 -1.28
C VAL A 300 1.55 -13.26 0.24
N SER A 301 0.75 -12.42 0.89
CA SER A 301 0.73 -12.28 2.35
C SER A 301 -0.18 -13.31 3.02
N GLY A 302 0.29 -13.96 4.09
CA GLY A 302 -0.53 -14.83 4.92
C GLY A 302 -1.45 -14.09 5.90
N ASP A 303 -2.54 -14.73 6.30
CA ASP A 303 -3.54 -14.28 7.29
C ASP A 303 -2.97 -13.78 8.62
N VAL A 304 -1.90 -14.42 9.11
CA VAL A 304 -1.28 -14.10 10.41
C VAL A 304 -0.37 -12.86 10.40
N GLY A 305 -0.40 -12.06 9.32
CA GLY A 305 0.33 -10.80 9.20
C GLY A 305 0.05 -9.81 10.36
N GLY A 306 1.05 -9.00 10.71
CA GLY A 306 0.91 -7.97 11.74
C GLY A 306 0.10 -6.75 11.27
N THR A 307 -0.45 -5.99 12.23
CA THR A 307 -1.07 -4.68 11.97
C THR A 307 -0.97 -3.75 13.17
N GLY A 308 -0.88 -2.44 12.92
CA GLY A 308 -0.94 -1.40 13.95
C GLY A 308 -2.35 -1.16 14.47
N ALA A 309 -3.35 -1.24 13.58
CA ALA A 309 -4.77 -1.05 13.86
C ALA A 309 -5.63 -1.81 12.82
N SER A 310 -6.57 -2.61 13.30
CA SER A 310 -7.51 -3.39 12.49
C SER A 310 -8.65 -3.91 13.38
N PRO A 311 -9.86 -4.13 12.84
CA PRO A 311 -10.90 -4.88 13.54
C PRO A 311 -10.41 -6.27 13.97
N LEU A 312 -10.84 -6.69 15.17
CA LEU A 312 -10.48 -8.01 15.70
C LEU A 312 -11.06 -9.16 14.87
N SER A 313 -12.23 -8.95 14.26
CA SER A 313 -12.87 -9.89 13.34
C SER A 313 -11.95 -10.21 12.17
N SER A 314 -11.44 -9.18 11.49
CA SER A 314 -10.59 -9.31 10.30
C SER A 314 -9.26 -10.00 10.63
N ILE A 315 -8.65 -9.67 11.78
CA ILE A 315 -7.42 -10.34 12.26
C ILE A 315 -7.61 -11.86 12.46
N LYS A 316 -8.82 -12.30 12.79
CA LYS A 316 -9.09 -13.71 13.16
C LYS A 316 -9.80 -14.52 12.09
N HIS A 317 -10.47 -13.87 11.14
CA HIS A 317 -11.43 -14.54 10.28
C HIS A 317 -11.29 -14.19 8.79
N ALA A 318 -10.32 -13.38 8.40
CA ALA A 318 -10.09 -13.04 6.99
C ALA A 318 -8.67 -13.41 6.53
N GLY A 319 -8.57 -13.93 5.31
CA GLY A 319 -7.34 -14.44 4.71
C GLY A 319 -7.09 -15.93 5.01
N LEU A 320 -6.08 -16.49 4.34
CA LEU A 320 -5.60 -17.86 4.53
C LEU A 320 -4.09 -17.90 4.86
N PRO A 321 -3.58 -19.03 5.37
CA PRO A 321 -2.14 -19.24 5.53
C PRO A 321 -1.38 -19.03 4.22
N TRP A 322 -0.18 -18.45 4.29
CA TRP A 322 0.63 -18.19 3.12
C TRP A 322 1.10 -19.48 2.44
N GLU A 323 1.24 -20.58 3.18
CA GLU A 323 1.62 -21.88 2.62
C GLU A 323 0.67 -22.31 1.49
N LEU A 324 -0.62 -21.98 1.60
CA LEU A 324 -1.63 -22.31 0.59
C LEU A 324 -1.53 -21.40 -0.63
N GLY A 325 -1.52 -20.09 -0.41
CA GLY A 325 -1.51 -19.10 -1.49
C GLY A 325 -0.20 -19.05 -2.25
N LEU A 326 0.94 -19.25 -1.56
CA LEU A 326 2.27 -19.28 -2.17
C LEU A 326 2.38 -20.48 -3.12
N ALA A 327 2.00 -21.67 -2.66
CA ALA A 327 2.00 -22.87 -3.48
C ALA A 327 1.09 -22.72 -4.71
N GLU A 328 -0.13 -22.19 -4.53
CA GLU A 328 -1.05 -21.94 -5.64
C GLU A 328 -0.47 -20.95 -6.66
N ALA A 329 0.11 -19.83 -6.19
CA ALA A 329 0.75 -18.85 -7.07
C ALA A 329 1.92 -19.46 -7.84
N GLN A 330 2.80 -20.21 -7.16
CA GLN A 330 3.90 -20.92 -7.79
C GLN A 330 3.41 -21.88 -8.88
N GLN A 331 2.45 -22.75 -8.56
CA GLN A 331 1.93 -23.76 -9.48
C GLN A 331 1.30 -23.13 -10.72
N VAL A 332 0.38 -22.18 -10.53
CA VAL A 332 -0.32 -21.53 -11.65
C VAL A 332 0.64 -20.72 -12.53
N LEU A 333 1.60 -19.99 -11.95
CA LEU A 333 2.58 -19.23 -12.72
C LEU A 333 3.48 -20.14 -13.56
N VAL A 334 3.90 -21.28 -13.02
CA VAL A 334 4.74 -22.26 -13.73
C VAL A 334 3.96 -22.89 -14.88
N GLU A 335 2.75 -23.38 -14.60
CA GLU A 335 1.91 -24.06 -15.59
C GLU A 335 1.53 -23.17 -16.77
N ASN A 336 1.45 -21.84 -16.57
CA ASN A 336 1.09 -20.86 -17.60
C ASN A 336 2.30 -20.21 -18.29
N ASN A 337 3.53 -20.66 -18.03
CA ASN A 337 4.76 -20.04 -18.54
C ASN A 337 4.88 -18.54 -18.19
N LEU A 338 4.61 -18.22 -16.92
CA LEU A 338 4.65 -16.86 -16.37
C LEU A 338 5.68 -16.71 -15.24
N ARG A 339 6.22 -17.82 -14.73
CA ARG A 339 7.03 -17.83 -13.51
C ARG A 339 8.40 -17.19 -13.65
N SER A 340 9.06 -17.39 -14.79
CA SER A 340 10.44 -16.93 -15.02
C SER A 340 10.58 -15.41 -15.08
N ARG A 341 9.50 -14.69 -15.43
CA ARG A 341 9.48 -13.23 -15.62
C ARG A 341 8.97 -12.42 -14.43
N ILE A 342 8.58 -13.07 -13.33
CA ILE A 342 8.07 -12.39 -12.13
C ILE A 342 8.69 -12.97 -10.87
N ARG A 343 9.11 -12.11 -9.94
CA ARG A 343 9.53 -12.54 -8.60
C ARG A 343 8.31 -12.87 -7.75
N VAL A 344 8.37 -13.93 -6.96
CA VAL A 344 7.34 -14.29 -5.98
C VAL A 344 7.88 -14.02 -4.59
N GLN A 345 7.18 -13.21 -3.80
CA GLN A 345 7.53 -12.95 -2.40
C GLN A 345 6.44 -13.50 -1.49
N THR A 346 6.80 -13.89 -0.27
CA THR A 346 5.82 -14.24 0.78
C THR A 346 6.13 -13.52 2.09
N ASP A 347 5.09 -13.20 2.85
CA ASP A 347 5.19 -12.77 4.25
C ASP A 347 4.08 -13.38 5.10
N GLY A 348 4.14 -13.20 6.42
CA GLY A 348 3.15 -13.74 7.35
C GLY A 348 3.77 -14.57 8.47
N GLN A 349 4.30 -13.89 9.49
CA GLN A 349 4.91 -14.53 10.66
C GLN A 349 6.01 -15.56 10.31
N LEU A 350 6.84 -15.27 9.29
CA LEU A 350 8.12 -15.97 9.12
C LEU A 350 9.10 -15.45 10.18
N LYS A 351 9.77 -16.37 10.87
CA LYS A 351 10.57 -16.07 12.08
C LYS A 351 11.97 -16.69 12.04
N THR A 352 12.09 -17.90 11.51
CA THR A 352 13.30 -18.74 11.57
C THR A 352 13.83 -19.05 10.18
N GLY A 353 15.06 -19.55 10.08
CA GLY A 353 15.60 -20.07 8.82
C GLY A 353 14.80 -21.26 8.28
N ARG A 354 14.24 -22.10 9.17
CA ARG A 354 13.28 -23.14 8.77
C ARG A 354 12.06 -22.58 8.02
N ASP A 355 11.43 -21.52 8.54
CA ASP A 355 10.28 -20.89 7.87
C ASP A 355 10.66 -20.42 6.46
N VAL A 356 11.84 -19.82 6.32
CA VAL A 356 12.38 -19.31 5.04
C VAL A 356 12.67 -20.44 4.06
N ALA A 357 13.33 -21.51 4.51
CA ALA A 357 13.61 -22.68 3.68
C ALA A 357 12.31 -23.30 3.13
N ILE A 358 11.28 -23.42 3.97
CA ILE A 358 9.95 -23.90 3.52
C ILE A 358 9.35 -22.95 2.48
N ALA A 359 9.44 -21.63 2.69
CA ALA A 359 8.96 -20.65 1.73
C ALA A 359 9.69 -20.75 0.37
N PHE A 360 11.01 -20.94 0.36
CA PHE A 360 11.77 -21.16 -0.87
C PHE A 360 11.32 -22.44 -1.58
N LEU A 361 11.23 -23.57 -0.88
CA LEU A 361 10.75 -24.84 -1.46
C LEU A 361 9.34 -24.74 -2.02
N LEU A 362 8.46 -23.92 -1.42
CA LEU A 362 7.11 -23.67 -1.92
C LEU A 362 7.04 -22.64 -3.06
N GLY A 363 8.15 -21.98 -3.41
CA GLY A 363 8.27 -21.16 -4.63
C GLY A 363 8.62 -19.69 -4.45
N ALA A 364 8.88 -19.20 -3.23
CA ALA A 364 9.24 -17.80 -3.01
C ALA A 364 10.67 -17.49 -3.49
N ASP A 365 10.88 -16.42 -4.24
CA ASP A 365 12.20 -15.83 -4.52
C ASP A 365 12.71 -14.97 -3.36
N GLU A 366 11.77 -14.38 -2.60
CA GLU A 366 12.01 -13.38 -1.55
C GLU A 366 11.08 -13.59 -0.34
N VAL A 367 11.52 -13.13 0.83
CA VAL A 367 10.77 -13.28 2.08
C VAL A 367 10.67 -11.97 2.86
N GLY A 368 9.45 -11.62 3.26
CA GLY A 368 9.14 -10.44 4.07
C GLY A 368 9.04 -10.73 5.56
N PHE A 369 9.62 -9.85 6.39
CA PHE A 369 9.62 -9.94 7.85
C PHE A 369 9.16 -8.63 8.48
N ALA A 370 8.18 -8.68 9.37
CA ALA A 370 7.69 -7.48 10.06
C ALA A 370 7.83 -7.61 11.58
N THR A 371 7.11 -8.56 12.17
CA THR A 371 6.97 -8.66 13.62
C THR A 371 8.26 -8.96 14.36
N VAL A 372 9.08 -9.91 13.88
CA VAL A 372 10.33 -10.26 14.56
C VAL A 372 11.35 -9.12 14.51
N PRO A 373 11.60 -8.45 13.37
CA PRO A 373 12.40 -7.22 13.35
C PRO A 373 11.94 -6.13 14.35
N LEU A 374 10.62 -5.95 14.54
CA LEU A 374 10.13 -5.04 15.59
C LEU A 374 10.45 -5.53 17.01
N ILE A 375 10.43 -6.85 17.24
CA ILE A 375 10.77 -7.46 18.53
C ILE A 375 12.27 -7.27 18.83
N THR A 376 13.15 -7.44 17.84
CA THR A 376 14.60 -7.25 18.03
C THR A 376 14.95 -5.81 18.38
N MET A 377 14.13 -4.85 17.90
CA MET A 377 14.22 -3.43 18.28
C MET A 377 13.55 -3.09 19.62
N GLY A 378 12.85 -4.04 20.26
CA GLY A 378 12.32 -3.87 21.63
C GLY A 378 10.83 -4.16 21.81
N CYS A 379 10.07 -4.48 20.76
CA CYS A 379 8.65 -4.81 20.91
C CYS A 379 8.46 -6.01 21.86
N ILE A 380 7.60 -5.85 22.86
CA ILE A 380 7.25 -6.87 23.87
C ILE A 380 5.86 -7.50 23.64
N MET A 381 5.30 -7.33 22.45
CA MET A 381 4.00 -7.87 22.04
C MET A 381 2.81 -7.52 22.97
N MET A 382 2.78 -6.30 23.48
CA MET A 382 1.69 -5.81 24.36
C MET A 382 0.33 -5.71 23.65
N ARG A 383 0.34 -5.59 22.31
CA ARG A 383 -0.84 -5.44 21.41
C ARG A 383 -1.68 -4.18 21.69
N LYS A 384 -1.03 -3.07 22.00
CA LYS A 384 -1.64 -1.73 22.19
C LYS A 384 -1.19 -0.70 21.14
N CYS A 385 -0.74 -1.16 19.97
CA CYS A 385 -0.17 -0.32 18.91
C CYS A 385 -1.11 0.81 18.44
N HIS A 386 -2.42 0.52 18.44
CA HIS A 386 -3.50 1.44 18.05
C HIS A 386 -3.81 2.50 19.11
N LEU A 387 -3.38 2.33 20.37
CA LEU A 387 -3.70 3.24 21.47
C LEU A 387 -2.64 4.32 21.70
N ASN A 388 -1.61 4.38 20.86
CA ASN A 388 -0.47 5.28 21.02
C ASN A 388 0.33 5.13 22.33
N THR A 389 0.12 4.06 23.10
CA THR A 389 0.70 3.85 24.44
C THR A 389 1.82 2.80 24.46
N CYS A 390 2.62 2.72 23.39
CA CYS A 390 3.70 1.75 23.31
C CYS A 390 4.78 2.03 24.38
N PRO A 391 5.05 1.11 25.32
CA PRO A 391 5.93 1.39 26.46
C PRO A 391 7.42 1.46 26.10
N VAL A 392 7.78 1.05 24.88
CA VAL A 392 9.15 0.88 24.38
C VAL A 392 9.43 1.75 23.15
N GLY A 393 8.58 2.74 22.86
CA GLY A 393 8.81 3.70 21.78
C GLY A 393 8.74 3.14 20.36
N VAL A 394 8.21 1.93 20.14
CA VAL A 394 8.13 1.31 18.80
C VAL A 394 6.88 1.73 18.02
N ALA A 395 5.68 1.59 18.62
CA ALA A 395 4.40 1.79 17.93
C ALA A 395 3.61 2.96 18.51
N THR A 396 4.26 4.12 18.61
CA THR A 396 3.71 5.35 19.21
C THR A 396 4.30 6.59 18.52
N GLN A 397 3.51 7.66 18.48
CA GLN A 397 3.91 8.99 18.07
C GLN A 397 4.03 9.95 19.26
N ASP A 398 3.73 9.49 20.48
CA ASP A 398 3.93 10.25 21.71
C ASP A 398 5.44 10.51 21.92
N PRO A 399 5.89 11.79 22.00
CA PRO A 399 7.30 12.12 22.15
C PRO A 399 7.97 11.55 23.41
N GLU A 400 7.25 11.49 24.54
CA GLU A 400 7.80 10.97 25.80
C GLU A 400 7.96 9.45 25.76
N LEU A 401 7.05 8.75 25.08
CA LEU A 401 7.18 7.31 24.87
C LEU A 401 8.24 6.98 23.81
N ARG A 402 8.40 7.81 22.78
CA ARG A 402 9.46 7.66 21.75
C ARG A 402 10.86 7.74 22.34
N LYS A 403 11.10 8.58 23.37
CA LYS A 403 12.39 8.63 24.11
C LYS A 403 12.79 7.28 24.73
N LYS A 404 11.85 6.35 24.91
CA LYS A 404 12.11 5.00 25.44
C LYS A 404 12.58 4.01 24.37
N PHE A 405 12.62 4.40 23.11
CA PHE A 405 13.12 3.57 22.02
C PHE A 405 14.63 3.32 22.19
N THR A 406 15.02 2.05 22.16
CA THR A 406 16.42 1.61 22.35
C THR A 406 16.87 0.64 21.25
N GLY A 407 16.06 0.49 20.20
CA GLY A 407 16.39 -0.35 19.05
C GLY A 407 17.58 0.23 18.28
N LYS A 408 18.39 -0.66 17.70
CA LYS A 408 19.54 -0.27 16.88
C LYS A 408 19.57 -1.09 15.58
N PRO A 409 20.13 -0.53 14.48
CA PRO A 409 20.22 -1.24 13.21
C PRO A 409 20.95 -2.59 13.36
N GLU A 410 21.98 -2.66 14.20
CA GLU A 410 22.79 -3.85 14.43
C GLU A 410 21.95 -5.04 14.94
N TYR A 411 20.92 -4.79 15.75
CA TYR A 411 20.05 -5.86 16.26
C TYR A 411 19.22 -6.50 15.14
N VAL A 412 18.76 -5.70 14.20
CA VAL A 412 18.02 -6.17 13.02
C VAL A 412 18.95 -6.90 12.07
N ILE A 413 20.16 -6.38 11.86
CA ILE A 413 21.21 -7.00 11.04
C ILE A 413 21.57 -8.40 11.58
N ASN A 414 21.88 -8.50 12.88
CA ASN A 414 22.22 -9.78 13.52
C ASN A 414 21.11 -10.82 13.32
N TYR A 415 19.85 -10.42 13.47
CA TYR A 415 18.71 -11.30 13.23
C TYR A 415 18.69 -11.88 11.82
N PHE A 416 18.84 -11.03 10.80
CA PHE A 416 18.80 -11.49 9.41
C PHE A 416 19.99 -12.39 9.07
N PHE A 417 21.17 -12.14 9.63
CA PHE A 417 22.30 -13.04 9.46
C PHE A 417 22.10 -14.38 10.18
N PHE A 418 21.49 -14.41 11.37
CA PHE A 418 21.15 -15.68 12.01
C PHE A 418 20.17 -16.51 11.19
N VAL A 419 19.11 -15.87 10.67
CA VAL A 419 18.14 -16.53 9.79
C VAL A 419 18.82 -17.06 8.53
N ALA A 420 19.65 -16.24 7.88
CA ALA A 420 20.36 -16.65 6.67
C ALA A 420 21.34 -17.81 6.93
N GLU A 421 22.07 -17.81 8.05
CA GLU A 421 22.96 -18.92 8.40
C GLU A 421 22.19 -20.21 8.69
N GLU A 422 21.03 -20.16 9.37
CA GLU A 422 20.16 -21.34 9.54
C GLU A 422 19.64 -21.84 8.18
N VAL A 423 19.30 -20.95 7.24
CA VAL A 423 18.92 -21.34 5.87
C VAL A 423 20.08 -22.07 5.18
N ARG A 424 21.32 -21.59 5.31
CA ARG A 424 22.49 -22.26 4.72
C ARG A 424 22.70 -23.66 5.27
N GLU A 425 22.55 -23.84 6.58
CA GLU A 425 22.61 -25.16 7.22
C GLU A 425 21.57 -26.11 6.62
N ILE A 426 20.32 -25.65 6.43
CA ILE A 426 19.26 -26.45 5.82
C ILE A 426 19.53 -26.73 4.33
N MET A 427 20.00 -25.75 3.57
CA MET A 427 20.38 -25.92 2.17
C MET A 427 21.48 -26.98 2.01
N ALA A 428 22.50 -26.93 2.87
CA ALA A 428 23.58 -27.91 2.91
C ALA A 428 23.06 -29.32 3.20
N GLU A 429 22.15 -29.47 4.17
CA GLU A 429 21.52 -30.76 4.51
C GLU A 429 20.68 -31.33 3.35
N LEU A 430 19.95 -30.45 2.65
CA LEU A 430 19.09 -30.84 1.53
C LEU A 430 19.85 -31.08 0.22
N GLY A 431 21.03 -30.49 0.06
CA GLY A 431 21.89 -30.63 -1.12
C GLY A 431 21.85 -29.49 -2.13
N PHE A 432 21.41 -28.30 -1.72
CA PHE A 432 21.34 -27.11 -2.59
C PHE A 432 22.52 -26.18 -2.32
N ARG A 433 23.20 -25.72 -3.38
CA ARG A 433 24.32 -24.76 -3.26
C ARG A 433 23.84 -23.31 -3.36
N THR A 434 22.77 -23.08 -4.11
CA THR A 434 22.16 -21.76 -4.26
C THR A 434 20.66 -21.80 -3.97
N VAL A 435 20.09 -20.69 -3.50
CA VAL A 435 18.65 -20.54 -3.26
C VAL A 435 17.88 -20.75 -4.56
N ASN A 436 18.43 -20.32 -5.70
CA ASN A 436 17.81 -20.54 -7.02
C ASN A 436 17.63 -22.03 -7.34
N GLU A 437 18.56 -22.90 -6.93
CA GLU A 437 18.42 -24.36 -7.06
C GLU A 437 17.35 -24.93 -6.12
N MET A 438 17.05 -24.25 -5.01
CA MET A 438 16.09 -24.70 -4.00
C MET A 438 14.64 -24.27 -4.31
N ILE A 439 14.46 -23.14 -4.99
CA ILE A 439 13.14 -22.53 -5.18
C ILE A 439 12.18 -23.46 -5.95
N GLY A 440 11.00 -23.69 -5.38
CA GLY A 440 9.91 -24.45 -6.01
C GLY A 440 10.07 -25.97 -5.94
N HIS A 441 11.10 -26.48 -5.26
CA HIS A 441 11.31 -27.91 -5.03
C HIS A 441 10.44 -28.46 -3.88
N ALA A 442 9.12 -28.28 -3.99
CA ALA A 442 8.14 -28.69 -2.98
C ALA A 442 8.17 -30.21 -2.67
N GLU A 443 8.69 -31.02 -3.60
CA GLU A 443 8.88 -32.46 -3.39
C GLU A 443 9.87 -32.81 -2.27
N MET A 444 10.72 -31.87 -1.85
CA MET A 444 11.64 -32.02 -0.70
C MET A 444 10.94 -31.83 0.65
N LEU A 445 9.66 -31.49 0.64
CA LEU A 445 8.81 -31.44 1.82
C LEU A 445 7.93 -32.69 1.86
N GLU A 446 7.62 -33.14 3.06
CA GLU A 446 6.60 -34.17 3.28
C GLU A 446 5.71 -33.83 4.45
N TYR A 447 4.47 -34.27 4.33
CA TYR A 447 3.47 -34.13 5.38
C TYR A 447 3.79 -35.10 6.51
N ASP A 448 3.91 -34.55 7.72
CA ASP A 448 4.25 -35.28 8.92
C ASP A 448 3.29 -34.84 10.04
N PRO A 449 2.06 -35.37 10.08
CA PRO A 449 1.19 -35.13 11.22
C PRO A 449 1.79 -35.78 12.46
N LEU A 450 1.59 -35.17 13.63
CA LEU A 450 1.80 -35.88 14.89
C LEU A 450 0.87 -37.12 14.88
N PRO A 451 1.40 -38.37 14.99
CA PRO A 451 0.64 -39.58 14.77
C PRO A 451 -0.67 -39.67 15.56
N ASP A 452 -0.65 -39.20 16.82
CA ASP A 452 -1.79 -39.28 17.74
C ASP A 452 -2.74 -38.07 17.65
N HIS A 453 -2.43 -37.05 16.85
CA HIS A 453 -3.24 -35.83 16.82
C HIS A 453 -4.48 -36.01 15.93
N TRP A 454 -5.62 -36.27 16.58
CA TRP A 454 -6.89 -36.66 15.97
C TRP A 454 -7.45 -35.72 14.90
N LYS A 455 -7.17 -34.40 14.95
CA LYS A 455 -7.56 -33.46 13.88
C LYS A 455 -6.48 -33.27 12.81
N ALA A 456 -5.21 -33.49 13.16
CA ALA A 456 -4.14 -33.20 12.21
C ALA A 456 -4.14 -34.28 11.15
N ARG A 457 -4.20 -35.56 11.56
CA ARG A 457 -4.24 -36.74 10.69
C ARG A 457 -5.33 -36.75 9.60
N THR A 458 -6.34 -35.88 9.71
CA THR A 458 -7.43 -35.79 8.73
C THR A 458 -7.17 -34.77 7.62
N LEU A 459 -6.05 -34.04 7.70
CA LEU A 459 -5.61 -33.11 6.67
C LEU A 459 -4.87 -33.84 5.54
N ASP A 460 -4.96 -33.28 4.34
CA ASP A 460 -4.20 -33.69 3.17
C ASP A 460 -3.45 -32.47 2.59
N LEU A 461 -2.12 -32.50 2.60
CA LEU A 461 -1.28 -31.44 2.02
C LEU A 461 -0.72 -31.79 0.64
N SER A 462 -1.14 -32.90 0.02
CA SER A 462 -0.65 -33.37 -1.28
C SER A 462 -0.73 -32.29 -2.38
N ARG A 463 -1.83 -31.52 -2.41
CA ARG A 463 -2.03 -30.42 -3.36
C ARG A 463 -1.08 -29.24 -3.13
N VAL A 464 -0.75 -28.95 -1.87
CA VAL A 464 0.22 -27.89 -1.52
C VAL A 464 1.64 -28.31 -1.90
N LEU A 465 1.95 -29.60 -1.75
CA LEU A 465 3.27 -30.18 -2.03
C LEU A 465 3.44 -30.62 -3.49
N TYR A 466 2.46 -30.37 -4.35
CA TYR A 466 2.55 -30.63 -5.77
C TYR A 466 3.61 -29.74 -6.41
N ARG A 467 4.59 -30.36 -7.07
CA ARG A 467 5.63 -29.68 -7.84
C ARG A 467 5.19 -29.53 -9.29
N ALA A 468 4.83 -28.31 -9.69
CA ALA A 468 4.55 -27.97 -11.08
C ALA A 468 5.81 -28.15 -11.95
N ARG A 469 5.61 -28.52 -13.22
CA ARG A 469 6.70 -28.71 -14.20
C ARG A 469 6.83 -27.47 -15.08
N PRO A 470 8.01 -26.81 -15.13
CA PRO A 470 8.22 -25.70 -16.04
C PRO A 470 8.22 -26.18 -17.49
N TRP A 471 7.92 -25.26 -18.40
CA TRP A 471 8.01 -25.50 -19.84
C TRP A 471 9.49 -25.61 -20.26
N ASP A 472 9.74 -26.18 -21.44
CA ASP A 472 11.11 -26.36 -21.94
C ASP A 472 11.86 -25.02 -22.02
N GLY A 473 13.02 -24.94 -21.37
CA GLY A 473 13.85 -23.72 -21.31
C GLY A 473 13.40 -22.68 -20.26
N GLU A 474 12.38 -22.98 -19.46
CA GLU A 474 11.89 -22.12 -18.39
C GLU A 474 12.29 -22.62 -16.99
N THR A 475 12.18 -21.75 -15.99
CA THR A 475 12.65 -22.00 -14.62
C THR A 475 11.52 -22.01 -13.60
N LEU A 476 11.74 -22.68 -12.46
CA LEU A 476 10.83 -22.65 -11.30
C LEU A 476 10.91 -21.34 -10.50
N HIS A 477 11.91 -20.51 -10.77
CA HIS A 477 12.19 -19.25 -10.09
C HIS A 477 12.31 -18.11 -11.11
N HIS A 478 12.44 -16.87 -10.63
CA HIS A 478 12.61 -15.70 -11.50
C HIS A 478 14.00 -15.69 -12.15
N SER A 479 14.05 -15.68 -13.49
CA SER A 479 15.28 -15.76 -14.28
C SER A 479 15.33 -14.77 -15.46
N LYS A 480 14.23 -14.07 -15.77
CA LYS A 480 14.09 -13.15 -16.89
C LYS A 480 13.49 -11.82 -16.44
N THR A 481 13.85 -10.73 -17.11
CA THR A 481 13.26 -9.40 -16.87
C THR A 481 11.92 -9.26 -17.58
N GLN A 482 11.03 -8.44 -17.03
CA GLN A 482 9.74 -8.11 -17.63
C GLN A 482 9.91 -7.04 -18.73
N ASP A 483 9.25 -7.23 -19.87
CA ASP A 483 9.09 -6.16 -20.87
C ASP A 483 7.85 -5.31 -20.54
N HIS A 484 8.09 -4.07 -20.14
CA HIS A 484 7.06 -3.10 -19.76
C HIS A 484 6.50 -2.28 -20.93
N GLY A 485 7.10 -2.36 -22.12
CA GLY A 485 6.66 -1.62 -23.31
C GLY A 485 6.84 -0.10 -23.24
N ILE A 486 7.61 0.40 -22.26
CA ILE A 486 7.81 1.85 -22.03
C ILE A 486 8.69 2.52 -23.10
N GLU A 487 9.40 1.75 -23.92
CA GLU A 487 10.17 2.29 -25.07
C GLU A 487 9.26 2.96 -26.12
N ARG A 488 7.95 2.68 -26.10
CA ARG A 488 6.96 3.25 -27.02
C ARG A 488 6.19 4.43 -26.42
N ALA A 489 6.54 4.87 -25.22
CA ALA A 489 5.85 5.99 -24.57
C ALA A 489 6.07 7.30 -25.33
N LEU A 490 5.01 8.08 -25.52
CA LEU A 490 5.08 9.40 -26.16
C LEU A 490 6.04 10.34 -25.42
N ASP A 491 6.21 10.17 -24.11
CA ASP A 491 7.10 10.99 -23.29
C ASP A 491 8.55 11.00 -23.75
N HIS A 492 9.03 9.99 -24.49
CA HIS A 492 10.38 10.06 -25.08
C HIS A 492 10.52 11.24 -26.05
N GLU A 493 9.47 11.51 -26.83
CA GLU A 493 9.40 12.69 -27.70
C GLU A 493 9.29 13.98 -26.88
N LEU A 494 8.49 13.97 -25.80
CA LEU A 494 8.33 15.14 -24.93
C LEU A 494 9.65 15.52 -24.23
N ILE A 495 10.40 14.52 -23.77
CA ILE A 495 11.70 14.70 -23.12
C ILE A 495 12.72 15.26 -24.11
N GLU A 496 12.71 14.79 -25.36
CA GLU A 496 13.58 15.32 -26.41
C GLU A 496 13.29 16.81 -26.65
N GLN A 497 12.03 17.16 -26.91
CA GLN A 497 11.62 18.54 -27.14
C GLN A 497 11.83 19.44 -25.91
N ALA A 498 11.74 18.87 -24.70
CA ALA A 498 11.98 19.56 -23.44
C ALA A 498 13.46 19.57 -22.99
N ARG A 499 14.40 19.10 -23.81
CA ARG A 499 15.83 19.07 -23.49
C ARG A 499 16.39 20.41 -22.98
N PRO A 500 16.05 21.59 -23.56
CA PRO A 500 16.52 22.87 -23.04
C PRO A 500 16.05 23.17 -21.60
N ALA A 501 14.83 22.76 -21.24
CA ALA A 501 14.30 22.86 -19.89
C ALA A 501 15.02 21.90 -18.92
N LEU A 502 15.23 20.65 -19.35
CA LEU A 502 15.89 19.62 -18.56
C LEU A 502 17.37 19.93 -18.28
N GLU A 503 18.10 20.44 -19.27
CA GLU A 503 19.53 20.70 -19.14
C GLU A 503 19.82 22.06 -18.50
N ASN A 504 19.07 23.10 -18.88
CA ASN A 504 19.42 24.49 -18.59
C ASN A 504 18.30 25.29 -17.89
N LYS A 505 17.18 24.66 -17.52
CA LYS A 505 15.99 25.33 -16.96
C LYS A 505 15.48 26.48 -17.84
N GLN A 506 15.61 26.34 -19.16
CA GLN A 506 15.06 27.30 -20.13
C GLN A 506 13.59 26.99 -20.42
N PRO A 507 12.68 27.99 -20.38
CA PRO A 507 11.29 27.78 -20.75
C PRO A 507 11.13 27.31 -22.18
N VAL A 508 10.29 26.30 -22.40
CA VAL A 508 9.96 25.75 -23.71
C VAL A 508 8.46 25.60 -23.87
N ARG A 509 7.98 25.81 -25.10
CA ARG A 509 6.59 25.58 -25.49
C ARG A 509 6.53 24.89 -26.84
N PHE A 510 5.79 23.79 -26.92
CA PHE A 510 5.64 23.03 -28.15
C PHE A 510 4.29 22.30 -28.19
N ALA A 511 3.94 21.75 -29.36
CA ALA A 511 2.66 21.09 -29.58
C ALA A 511 2.84 19.64 -30.03
N VAL A 512 1.92 18.77 -29.60
CA VAL A 512 1.91 17.34 -29.96
C VAL A 512 0.49 16.87 -30.25
N ASN A 513 0.37 15.82 -31.07
CA ASN A 513 -0.91 15.15 -31.32
C ASN A 513 -1.05 13.94 -30.39
N ILE A 514 -2.21 13.84 -29.74
CA ILE A 514 -2.52 12.77 -28.79
C ILE A 514 -3.72 11.94 -29.25
N ARG A 515 -3.68 10.67 -28.88
CA ARG A 515 -4.74 9.69 -29.13
C ARG A 515 -4.96 8.88 -27.86
N ASN A 516 -6.13 8.25 -27.73
CA ASN A 516 -6.49 7.45 -26.56
C ASN A 516 -5.49 6.31 -26.22
N VAL A 517 -4.68 5.87 -27.19
CA VAL A 517 -3.60 4.90 -27.00
C VAL A 517 -2.36 5.47 -26.29
N HIS A 518 -2.18 6.80 -26.32
CA HIS A 518 -1.13 7.51 -25.60
C HIS A 518 -1.58 7.70 -24.15
N ARG A 519 -1.11 6.78 -23.29
CA ARG A 519 -1.46 6.71 -21.86
C ARG A 519 -0.33 7.32 -21.04
N THR A 520 -0.67 7.85 -19.88
CA THR A 520 0.31 8.33 -18.89
C THR A 520 1.24 9.44 -19.42
N VAL A 521 0.72 10.27 -20.34
CA VAL A 521 1.50 11.30 -21.02
C VAL A 521 1.92 12.41 -20.04
N GLY A 522 3.20 12.82 -20.09
CA GLY A 522 3.81 13.87 -19.27
C GLY A 522 4.41 13.38 -17.95
N THR A 523 4.17 12.11 -17.59
CA THR A 523 4.63 11.52 -16.33
C THR A 523 6.12 11.23 -16.32
N MET A 524 6.67 10.65 -17.39
CA MET A 524 8.09 10.33 -17.47
C MET A 524 8.92 11.60 -17.57
N LEU A 525 8.46 12.59 -18.36
CA LEU A 525 9.06 13.93 -18.40
C LEU A 525 9.16 14.55 -16.99
N SER A 526 8.05 14.50 -16.24
CA SER A 526 8.01 15.04 -14.88
C SER A 526 9.02 14.34 -13.96
N SER A 527 9.13 13.02 -14.07
CA SER A 527 10.09 12.25 -13.28
C SER A 527 11.55 12.53 -13.62
N GLU A 528 11.86 12.76 -14.90
CA GLU A 528 13.22 13.13 -15.32
C GLU A 528 13.59 14.54 -14.88
N LEU A 529 12.65 15.49 -14.95
CA LEU A 529 12.85 16.84 -14.39
C LEU A 529 13.07 16.80 -12.87
N THR A 530 12.27 16.04 -12.13
CA THR A 530 12.44 15.85 -10.68
C THR A 530 13.78 15.23 -10.35
N ARG A 531 14.22 14.18 -11.05
CA ARG A 531 15.54 13.55 -10.83
C ARG A 531 16.68 14.51 -11.14
N LYS A 532 16.61 15.17 -12.30
CA LYS A 532 17.68 16.03 -12.81
C LYS A 532 17.93 17.24 -11.92
N HIS A 533 16.86 17.83 -11.38
CA HIS A 533 16.95 19.05 -10.59
C HIS A 533 16.80 18.85 -9.08
N ASN A 534 16.53 17.62 -8.63
CA ASN A 534 16.27 17.27 -7.24
C ASN A 534 15.18 18.16 -6.63
N VAL A 535 14.02 18.22 -7.30
CA VAL A 535 12.89 19.08 -6.98
C VAL A 535 11.62 18.27 -6.71
N GLY A 536 10.76 18.82 -5.86
CA GLY A 536 9.53 18.21 -5.40
C GLY A 536 8.83 19.11 -4.39
N LEU A 537 7.65 18.69 -3.93
CA LEU A 537 6.79 19.49 -3.05
C LEU A 537 7.46 19.96 -1.74
N ASN A 538 8.55 19.31 -1.30
CA ASN A 538 9.27 19.71 -0.09
C ASN A 538 10.72 20.17 -0.34
N THR A 539 11.30 19.85 -1.49
CA THR A 539 12.72 20.11 -1.81
C THR A 539 12.93 21.30 -2.74
N GLY A 540 11.88 21.79 -3.40
CA GLY A 540 11.92 22.98 -4.23
C GLY A 540 11.10 22.82 -5.51
N TYR A 541 10.95 23.91 -6.24
CA TYR A 541 10.09 23.94 -7.42
C TYR A 541 10.85 24.43 -8.65
N LEU A 542 10.36 24.00 -9.82
CA LEU A 542 10.72 24.62 -11.08
C LEU A 542 9.89 25.88 -11.29
N PRO A 543 10.40 26.86 -12.08
CA PRO A 543 9.60 27.99 -12.51
C PRO A 543 8.29 27.52 -13.13
N GLU A 544 7.20 28.27 -12.88
CA GLU A 544 5.91 27.99 -13.49
C GLU A 544 6.01 28.06 -15.02
N ASP A 545 5.27 27.19 -15.71
CA ASP A 545 5.24 27.11 -17.18
C ASP A 545 6.63 26.92 -17.83
N LEU A 546 7.60 26.33 -17.11
CA LEU A 546 8.91 25.97 -17.66
C LEU A 546 8.78 25.05 -18.89
N VAL A 547 7.84 24.10 -18.85
CA VAL A 547 7.50 23.26 -20.00
C VAL A 547 6.01 23.35 -20.25
N TRP A 548 5.63 24.01 -21.34
CA TRP A 548 4.24 24.10 -21.79
C TRP A 548 4.01 23.21 -23.00
N ILE A 549 3.06 22.27 -22.91
CA ILE A 549 2.77 21.32 -23.98
C ILE A 549 1.32 21.45 -24.43
N ASP A 550 1.12 21.92 -25.65
CA ASP A 550 -0.18 22.00 -26.30
C ASP A 550 -0.50 20.65 -26.97
N CYS A 551 -1.43 19.90 -26.37
CA CYS A 551 -1.83 18.56 -26.79
C CYS A 551 -3.14 18.60 -27.57
N ASN A 552 -3.15 18.11 -28.82
CA ASN A 552 -4.35 18.12 -29.67
C ASN A 552 -4.89 16.70 -29.86
N GLY A 553 -6.16 16.47 -29.53
CA GLY A 553 -6.85 15.18 -29.70
C GLY A 553 -7.37 14.58 -28.41
N VAL A 554 -7.35 13.25 -28.30
CA VAL A 554 -7.94 12.52 -27.18
C VAL A 554 -6.84 11.97 -26.29
N ALA A 555 -6.78 12.39 -25.02
CA ALA A 555 -5.82 11.89 -24.05
C ALA A 555 -6.24 10.50 -23.55
N GLY A 556 -5.32 9.53 -23.57
CA GLY A 556 -5.53 8.22 -22.97
C GLY A 556 -5.57 8.26 -21.44
N GLN A 557 -5.71 7.08 -20.84
CA GLN A 557 -5.77 6.93 -19.37
C GLN A 557 -4.55 7.55 -18.69
N SER A 558 -4.76 8.13 -17.50
CA SER A 558 -3.71 8.69 -16.64
C SER A 558 -2.92 9.87 -17.25
N PHE A 559 -3.53 10.64 -18.15
CA PHE A 559 -2.90 11.85 -18.69
C PHE A 559 -2.46 12.82 -17.58
N GLY A 560 -1.20 13.26 -17.62
CA GLY A 560 -0.63 14.16 -16.61
C GLY A 560 -0.48 13.54 -15.22
N ALA A 561 -0.46 12.21 -15.11
CA ALA A 561 -0.27 11.56 -13.82
C ALA A 561 1.07 11.99 -13.19
N PHE A 562 1.05 12.34 -11.91
CA PHE A 562 2.24 12.79 -11.16
C PHE A 562 2.98 13.97 -11.79
N ALA A 563 2.30 14.81 -12.59
CA ALA A 563 2.93 15.99 -13.18
C ALA A 563 3.36 16.99 -12.10
N ILE A 564 4.58 17.52 -12.24
CA ILE A 564 5.21 18.39 -11.25
C ILE A 564 5.04 19.87 -11.60
N GLN A 565 5.24 20.73 -10.61
CA GLN A 565 5.25 22.18 -10.84
C GLN A 565 6.29 22.56 -11.90
N GLY A 566 5.90 23.47 -12.78
CA GLY A 566 6.66 23.88 -13.96
C GLY A 566 6.30 23.12 -15.23
N VAL A 567 5.53 22.02 -15.14
CA VAL A 567 4.96 21.33 -16.30
C VAL A 567 3.49 21.74 -16.45
N THR A 568 3.15 22.26 -17.63
CA THR A 568 1.79 22.63 -18.02
C THR A 568 1.36 21.83 -19.24
N LEU A 569 0.26 21.10 -19.08
CA LEU A 569 -0.34 20.25 -20.11
C LEU A 569 -1.68 20.84 -20.52
N ASN A 570 -1.75 21.37 -21.74
CA ASN A 570 -2.93 22.02 -22.27
C ASN A 570 -3.56 21.18 -23.37
N VAL A 571 -4.74 20.61 -23.13
CA VAL A 571 -5.46 19.73 -24.05
C VAL A 571 -6.54 20.49 -24.79
N THR A 572 -6.49 20.48 -26.12
CA THR A 572 -7.61 20.81 -27.01
C THR A 572 -8.24 19.50 -27.51
N GLY A 573 -9.35 19.10 -26.90
CA GLY A 573 -9.99 17.81 -27.06
C GLY A 573 -10.65 17.33 -25.77
N GLU A 574 -10.37 16.09 -25.39
CA GLU A 574 -10.92 15.42 -24.18
C GLU A 574 -9.88 14.49 -23.55
N ALA A 575 -10.10 14.06 -22.31
CA ALA A 575 -9.25 13.10 -21.61
C ALA A 575 -10.04 11.95 -21.00
N ASN A 576 -9.46 10.74 -21.01
CA ASN A 576 -10.07 9.57 -20.37
C ASN A 576 -9.89 9.61 -18.83
N ASP A 577 -10.15 8.50 -18.15
CA ASP A 577 -10.06 8.37 -16.69
C ASP A 577 -8.65 8.70 -16.16
N TYR A 578 -8.61 9.00 -14.86
CA TYR A 578 -7.37 9.24 -14.10
C TYR A 578 -6.58 10.47 -14.54
N CYS A 579 -7.19 11.40 -15.29
CA CYS A 579 -6.56 12.67 -15.65
C CYS A 579 -6.04 13.40 -14.39
N GLY A 580 -4.75 13.72 -14.36
CA GLY A 580 -4.09 14.33 -13.21
C GLY A 580 -3.99 13.45 -11.96
N LYS A 581 -4.06 12.12 -12.09
CA LYS A 581 -3.83 11.17 -10.99
C LYS A 581 -2.52 11.49 -10.26
N GLY A 582 -2.59 11.65 -8.94
CA GLY A 582 -1.43 12.00 -8.11
C GLY A 582 -0.72 13.30 -8.50
N LEU A 583 -1.43 14.28 -9.07
CA LEU A 583 -0.87 15.59 -9.46
C LEU A 583 0.02 16.15 -8.34
N SER A 584 1.24 16.56 -8.72
CA SER A 584 2.35 16.89 -7.80
C SER A 584 2.90 18.30 -8.06
N GLY A 585 2.03 19.24 -8.42
CA GLY A 585 2.32 20.65 -8.63
C GLY A 585 2.05 21.14 -10.05
N GLY A 586 1.87 20.23 -11.02
CA GLY A 586 1.65 20.58 -12.42
C GLY A 586 0.33 21.30 -12.69
N LYS A 587 0.20 21.83 -13.89
CA LYS A 587 -1.02 22.49 -14.38
C LYS A 587 -1.61 21.66 -15.52
N ILE A 588 -2.89 21.30 -15.42
CA ILE A 588 -3.62 20.57 -16.47
C ILE A 588 -4.82 21.39 -16.90
N ILE A 589 -4.93 21.61 -18.20
CA ILE A 589 -6.03 22.35 -18.82
C ILE A 589 -6.67 21.42 -19.85
N VAL A 590 -7.98 21.27 -19.84
CA VAL A 590 -8.71 20.48 -20.85
C VAL A 590 -9.89 21.29 -21.37
N THR A 591 -9.87 21.53 -22.67
CA THR A 591 -10.86 22.33 -23.38
C THR A 591 -11.34 21.60 -24.62
N PRO A 592 -12.65 21.57 -24.92
CA PRO A 592 -13.13 21.03 -26.19
C PRO A 592 -12.66 21.91 -27.36
N PRO A 593 -12.52 21.35 -28.57
CA PRO A 593 -12.17 22.13 -29.75
C PRO A 593 -13.15 23.29 -29.99
N ALA A 594 -12.65 24.45 -30.46
CA ALA A 594 -13.47 25.64 -30.65
C ALA A 594 -14.63 25.45 -31.65
N ASN A 595 -14.49 24.49 -32.58
CA ASN A 595 -15.52 24.11 -33.56
C ASN A 595 -16.41 22.95 -33.09
N ALA A 596 -16.30 22.51 -31.84
CA ALA A 596 -17.16 21.47 -31.30
C ALA A 596 -18.61 21.98 -31.21
N VAL A 597 -19.56 21.13 -31.64
CA VAL A 597 -21.00 21.44 -31.63
C VAL A 597 -21.67 21.19 -30.27
N ILE A 598 -20.92 20.67 -29.30
CA ILE A 598 -21.40 20.35 -27.95
C ILE A 598 -21.50 21.61 -27.10
N VAL A 599 -22.38 21.57 -26.10
CA VAL A 599 -22.38 22.51 -24.97
C VAL A 599 -21.42 21.93 -23.92
N PRO A 600 -20.22 22.53 -23.70
CA PRO A 600 -19.19 21.92 -22.85
C PRO A 600 -19.69 21.57 -21.44
N GLU A 601 -20.41 22.48 -20.80
CA GLU A 601 -20.93 22.35 -19.44
C GLU A 601 -22.03 21.27 -19.27
N GLU A 602 -22.51 20.68 -20.36
CA GLU A 602 -23.46 19.56 -20.36
C GLU A 602 -22.83 18.22 -20.79
N ASN A 603 -21.54 18.21 -21.15
CA ASN A 603 -20.87 17.07 -21.76
C ASN A 603 -19.59 16.68 -21.03
N ILE A 604 -19.28 15.39 -21.03
CA ILE A 604 -18.07 14.87 -20.37
C ILE A 604 -16.84 15.30 -21.15
N VAL A 605 -15.86 15.90 -20.46
CA VAL A 605 -14.57 16.32 -21.02
C VAL A 605 -13.39 15.57 -20.39
N VAL A 606 -13.57 15.11 -19.14
CA VAL A 606 -12.61 14.23 -18.46
C VAL A 606 -13.33 13.04 -17.83
N GLY A 607 -12.71 11.86 -17.90
CA GLY A 607 -13.25 10.61 -17.37
C GLY A 607 -13.35 10.56 -15.83
N ASN A 608 -13.51 9.34 -15.32
CA ASN A 608 -13.65 9.05 -13.91
C ASN A 608 -12.35 9.25 -13.13
N VAL A 609 -12.47 9.45 -11.82
CA VAL A 609 -11.35 9.36 -10.86
C VAL A 609 -10.23 10.37 -11.19
N ALA A 610 -10.58 11.48 -11.84
CA ALA A 610 -9.68 12.57 -12.10
C ALA A 610 -9.14 13.16 -10.78
N LEU A 611 -7.84 13.47 -10.76
CA LEU A 611 -7.12 14.01 -9.61
C LEU A 611 -7.05 13.08 -8.39
N TYR A 612 -7.15 11.77 -8.60
CA TYR A 612 -7.07 10.80 -7.50
C TYR A 612 -5.79 10.95 -6.69
N GLY A 613 -5.93 11.23 -5.39
CA GLY A 613 -4.81 11.29 -4.46
C GLY A 613 -3.87 12.47 -4.65
N ALA A 614 -4.23 13.48 -5.46
CA ALA A 614 -3.33 14.58 -5.81
C ALA A 614 -2.79 15.33 -4.58
N THR A 615 -1.51 15.72 -4.60
CA THR A 615 -0.85 16.45 -3.49
C THR A 615 -0.23 17.78 -3.94
N GLY A 616 -0.77 18.40 -4.99
CA GLY A 616 -0.58 19.82 -5.34
C GLY A 616 -0.72 20.07 -6.83
N GLY A 617 -0.97 21.30 -7.27
CA GLY A 617 -1.13 21.67 -8.68
C GLY A 617 -2.51 22.25 -9.02
N LYS A 618 -2.69 22.66 -10.28
CA LYS A 618 -3.91 23.31 -10.77
C LYS A 618 -4.54 22.50 -11.91
N ALA A 619 -5.87 22.41 -11.94
CA ALA A 619 -6.61 21.72 -12.99
C ALA A 619 -7.84 22.52 -13.43
N PHE A 620 -7.98 22.77 -14.72
CA PHE A 620 -9.08 23.54 -15.30
C PHE A 620 -9.75 22.74 -16.41
N PHE A 621 -11.00 22.32 -16.18
CA PHE A 621 -11.73 21.42 -17.06
C PHE A 621 -13.01 22.10 -17.56
N ARG A 622 -13.03 22.48 -18.85
CA ARG A 622 -14.20 23.09 -19.49
C ARG A 622 -15.19 22.02 -19.94
N GLY A 623 -15.97 21.55 -18.96
CA GLY A 623 -17.05 20.58 -19.12
C GLY A 623 -17.23 19.72 -17.87
N VAL A 624 -17.88 18.57 -18.05
CA VAL A 624 -18.23 17.65 -16.95
C VAL A 624 -17.12 16.63 -16.72
N ALA A 625 -16.77 16.38 -15.46
CA ALA A 625 -15.96 15.23 -15.07
C ALA A 625 -16.83 14.02 -14.73
N GLY A 626 -16.29 12.81 -14.96
CA GLY A 626 -16.94 11.55 -14.57
C GLY A 626 -17.14 11.37 -13.06
N GLU A 627 -17.34 10.12 -12.65
CA GLU A 627 -17.50 9.77 -11.24
C GLU A 627 -16.21 9.98 -10.45
N ARG A 628 -16.33 10.18 -9.12
CA ARG A 628 -15.20 10.25 -8.17
C ARG A 628 -14.16 11.32 -8.49
N PHE A 629 -14.59 12.41 -9.11
CA PHE A 629 -13.77 13.61 -9.28
C PHE A 629 -13.16 14.06 -7.94
N CYS A 630 -11.85 14.34 -7.91
CA CYS A 630 -11.12 14.72 -6.69
C CYS A 630 -11.19 13.70 -5.54
N VAL A 631 -11.41 12.41 -5.84
CA VAL A 631 -11.35 11.37 -4.81
C VAL A 631 -9.98 11.38 -4.14
N ARG A 632 -9.94 11.38 -2.81
CA ARG A 632 -8.70 11.48 -2.02
C ARG A 632 -7.83 12.70 -2.36
N ASN A 633 -8.36 13.78 -2.94
CA ASN A 633 -7.56 14.99 -3.18
C ASN A 633 -6.99 15.53 -1.85
N SER A 634 -5.68 15.75 -1.83
CA SER A 634 -4.89 16.16 -0.67
C SER A 634 -4.24 17.53 -0.85
N GLY A 635 -4.41 18.20 -2.00
CA GLY A 635 -3.76 19.50 -2.22
C GLY A 635 -3.96 20.16 -3.58
N ALA A 636 -4.54 19.49 -4.58
CA ALA A 636 -4.79 20.11 -5.88
C ALA A 636 -5.95 21.12 -5.83
N TRP A 637 -5.85 22.12 -6.69
CA TRP A 637 -6.87 23.15 -6.91
C TRP A 637 -7.49 22.92 -8.27
N ALA A 638 -8.81 22.73 -8.31
CA ALA A 638 -9.48 22.33 -9.54
C ALA A 638 -10.77 23.11 -9.77
N VAL A 639 -11.05 23.44 -11.03
CA VAL A 639 -12.32 24.01 -11.51
C VAL A 639 -12.89 23.12 -12.61
N VAL A 640 -14.17 22.78 -12.49
CA VAL A 640 -14.90 21.91 -13.43
C VAL A 640 -16.36 22.36 -13.54
N GLU A 641 -17.02 22.11 -14.67
CA GLU A 641 -18.37 22.62 -14.95
C GLU A 641 -19.49 21.62 -14.62
N GLY A 642 -19.13 20.46 -14.09
CA GLY A 642 -20.06 19.47 -13.54
C GLY A 642 -19.31 18.21 -13.11
N VAL A 643 -19.93 17.38 -12.28
CA VAL A 643 -19.32 16.12 -11.82
C VAL A 643 -20.35 15.00 -11.71
N GLY A 644 -19.90 13.76 -11.95
CA GLY A 644 -20.68 12.56 -11.68
C GLY A 644 -20.87 12.25 -10.18
N ASP A 645 -21.26 11.01 -9.88
CA ASP A 645 -21.46 10.54 -8.50
C ASP A 645 -20.12 10.52 -7.72
N HIS A 646 -20.19 10.65 -6.40
CA HIS A 646 -19.04 10.56 -5.47
C HIS A 646 -17.96 11.65 -5.64
N GLY A 647 -18.32 12.84 -6.12
CA GLY A 647 -17.38 13.97 -6.17
C GLY A 647 -16.80 14.32 -4.79
N CYS A 648 -15.50 14.61 -4.72
CA CYS A 648 -14.74 14.93 -3.50
C CYS A 648 -14.76 13.83 -2.41
N GLU A 649 -15.02 12.57 -2.79
CA GLU A 649 -15.00 11.44 -1.86
C GLU A 649 -13.61 11.32 -1.18
N TYR A 650 -13.57 11.18 0.15
CA TYR A 650 -12.35 11.11 0.96
C TYR A 650 -11.34 12.27 0.77
N MET A 651 -11.74 13.43 0.24
CA MET A 651 -10.85 14.58 0.11
C MET A 651 -10.34 15.05 1.50
N THR A 652 -9.04 15.32 1.60
CA THR A 652 -8.34 15.73 2.85
C THR A 652 -7.65 17.08 2.73
N GLY A 653 -7.59 17.69 1.54
CA GLY A 653 -6.95 18.97 1.29
C GLY A 653 -7.23 19.47 -0.14
N GLY A 654 -6.82 20.71 -0.43
CA GLY A 654 -7.01 21.33 -1.75
C GLY A 654 -8.29 22.16 -1.88
N ARG A 655 -8.62 22.52 -3.13
CA ARG A 655 -9.80 23.29 -3.53
C ARG A 655 -10.48 22.62 -4.72
N ALA A 656 -11.80 22.48 -4.66
CA ALA A 656 -12.59 21.98 -5.77
C ALA A 656 -13.77 22.93 -6.04
N VAL A 657 -13.79 23.57 -7.21
CA VAL A 657 -14.86 24.47 -7.64
C VAL A 657 -15.68 23.78 -8.72
N ILE A 658 -16.97 23.62 -8.47
CA ILE A 658 -17.91 22.95 -9.36
C ILE A 658 -18.93 23.97 -9.85
N LEU A 659 -18.89 24.30 -11.14
CA LEU A 659 -19.71 25.35 -11.75
C LEU A 659 -21.06 24.86 -12.28
N GLY A 660 -21.42 23.61 -11.99
CA GLY A 660 -22.67 23.01 -12.44
C GLY A 660 -23.09 21.81 -11.60
N ARG A 661 -23.91 20.95 -12.21
CA ARG A 661 -24.58 19.85 -11.48
C ARG A 661 -23.58 18.85 -10.91
N THR A 662 -23.89 18.37 -9.69
CA THR A 662 -23.18 17.24 -9.07
C THR A 662 -24.01 15.96 -9.13
N GLY A 663 -23.34 14.81 -9.12
CA GLY A 663 -23.95 13.53 -8.80
C GLY A 663 -24.21 13.34 -7.30
N ARG A 664 -24.67 12.13 -6.95
CA ARG A 664 -25.04 11.69 -5.60
C ARG A 664 -23.82 11.41 -4.73
N ASN A 665 -24.05 11.36 -3.42
CA ASN A 665 -23.05 11.01 -2.40
C ASN A 665 -21.79 11.91 -2.44
N PHE A 666 -21.96 13.17 -2.86
CA PHE A 666 -20.86 14.14 -2.89
C PHE A 666 -20.29 14.33 -1.48
N ALA A 667 -18.96 14.48 -1.38
CA ALA A 667 -18.20 14.69 -0.14
C ALA A 667 -18.27 13.55 0.91
N ALA A 668 -18.67 12.33 0.51
CA ALA A 668 -18.61 11.17 1.41
C ALA A 668 -17.19 10.92 1.90
N GLY A 669 -17.00 10.82 3.21
CA GLY A 669 -15.67 10.64 3.82
C GLY A 669 -14.74 11.85 3.71
N MET A 670 -15.19 12.99 3.20
CA MET A 670 -14.38 14.21 3.09
C MET A 670 -14.04 14.74 4.49
N SER A 671 -12.75 14.76 4.80
CA SER A 671 -12.22 15.09 6.13
C SER A 671 -11.30 16.32 6.14
N GLY A 672 -10.99 16.90 4.98
CA GLY A 672 -10.28 18.17 4.85
C GLY A 672 -10.39 18.78 3.45
N GLY A 673 -9.94 20.04 3.32
CA GLY A 673 -10.11 20.84 2.10
C GLY A 673 -11.44 21.60 2.05
N ILE A 674 -11.66 22.33 0.96
CA ILE A 674 -12.88 23.12 0.72
C ILE A 674 -13.38 22.85 -0.69
N ALA A 675 -14.68 22.57 -0.83
CA ALA A 675 -15.35 22.54 -2.12
C ALA A 675 -16.37 23.68 -2.22
N PHE A 676 -16.42 24.33 -3.38
CA PHE A 676 -17.38 25.37 -3.74
C PHE A 676 -18.27 24.83 -4.84
N VAL A 677 -19.58 24.80 -4.62
CA VAL A 677 -20.55 24.28 -5.59
C VAL A 677 -21.51 25.39 -5.96
N TYR A 678 -21.58 25.72 -7.24
CA TYR A 678 -22.57 26.65 -7.78
C TYR A 678 -23.94 25.94 -7.86
N ASP A 679 -24.89 26.36 -7.02
CA ASP A 679 -26.19 25.69 -6.83
C ASP A 679 -27.37 26.66 -7.07
N PRO A 680 -27.52 27.20 -8.30
CA PRO A 680 -28.57 28.18 -8.60
C PRO A 680 -29.99 27.61 -8.46
N ASP A 681 -30.17 26.29 -8.53
CA ASP A 681 -31.47 25.60 -8.38
C ASP A 681 -31.76 25.10 -6.95
N GLY A 682 -30.81 25.26 -6.02
CA GLY A 682 -30.96 24.85 -4.62
C GLY A 682 -31.08 23.34 -4.40
N THR A 683 -30.66 22.50 -5.36
CA THR A 683 -30.85 21.04 -5.29
C THR A 683 -29.65 20.27 -4.75
N PHE A 684 -28.48 20.91 -4.63
CA PHE A 684 -27.23 20.25 -4.22
C PHE A 684 -27.33 19.53 -2.86
N ALA A 685 -28.04 20.13 -1.90
CA ALA A 685 -28.15 19.58 -0.54
C ALA A 685 -28.70 18.14 -0.48
N ARG A 686 -29.52 17.72 -1.45
CA ARG A 686 -30.07 16.36 -1.54
C ARG A 686 -29.07 15.33 -2.07
N ARG A 687 -28.00 15.78 -2.71
CA ARG A 687 -26.97 14.94 -3.35
C ARG A 687 -25.70 14.86 -2.53
N CYS A 688 -25.53 15.74 -1.54
CA CYS A 688 -24.39 15.77 -0.64
C CYS A 688 -24.57 14.80 0.55
N ASN A 689 -23.53 14.00 0.81
CA ASN A 689 -23.43 13.23 2.05
C ASN A 689 -22.98 14.14 3.18
N ARG A 690 -23.78 14.26 4.24
CA ARG A 690 -23.56 15.20 5.36
C ARG A 690 -23.03 14.54 6.63
N ASP A 691 -22.55 13.30 6.55
CA ASP A 691 -22.06 12.55 7.70
C ASP A 691 -20.88 13.26 8.37
N MET A 692 -19.95 13.79 7.57
CA MET A 692 -18.72 14.45 8.05
C MET A 692 -18.62 15.95 7.72
N VAL A 693 -19.48 16.45 6.83
CA VAL A 693 -19.40 17.83 6.31
C VAL A 693 -20.65 18.64 6.63
N ASP A 694 -20.45 19.96 6.69
CA ASP A 694 -21.52 20.95 6.75
C ASP A 694 -21.58 21.74 5.44
N LEU A 695 -22.80 22.06 5.02
CA LEU A 695 -23.08 23.00 3.93
C LEU A 695 -23.25 24.39 4.53
N LYS A 696 -22.47 25.34 4.05
CA LYS A 696 -22.44 26.73 4.56
C LYS A 696 -22.52 27.71 3.39
N PRO A 697 -23.06 28.92 3.61
CA PRO A 697 -22.86 30.03 2.70
C PRO A 697 -21.36 30.29 2.48
N LEU A 698 -21.04 31.04 1.42
CA LEU A 698 -19.72 31.59 1.24
C LEU A 698 -19.33 32.44 2.46
N HIS A 699 -18.04 32.44 2.76
CA HIS A 699 -17.45 33.25 3.81
C HIS A 699 -16.63 34.34 3.14
N ASP A 700 -16.63 35.57 3.67
CA ASP A 700 -15.95 36.71 3.03
C ASP A 700 -14.48 36.42 2.70
N LYS A 701 -13.76 35.76 3.61
CA LYS A 701 -12.37 35.30 3.39
C LYS A 701 -12.18 34.36 2.20
N SER A 702 -13.23 33.66 1.75
CA SER A 702 -13.17 32.73 0.61
C SER A 702 -13.48 33.40 -0.73
N LEU A 703 -14.02 34.63 -0.73
CA LEU A 703 -14.43 35.30 -1.97
C LEU A 703 -13.26 35.60 -2.92
N PRO A 704 -12.11 36.14 -2.46
CA PRO A 704 -10.99 36.41 -3.37
C PRO A 704 -10.40 35.14 -3.96
N GLU A 705 -10.31 34.06 -3.18
CA GLU A 705 -9.80 32.76 -3.61
C GLU A 705 -10.70 32.14 -4.69
N LEU A 706 -12.02 32.13 -4.46
CA LEU A 706 -12.98 31.61 -5.43
C LEU A 706 -12.98 32.44 -6.72
N ARG A 707 -12.97 33.77 -6.60
CA ARG A 707 -12.94 34.67 -7.75
C ARG A 707 -11.69 34.45 -8.60
N GLY A 708 -10.51 34.36 -7.98
CA GLY A 708 -9.26 34.09 -8.69
C GLY A 708 -9.27 32.74 -9.43
N LEU A 709 -9.86 31.69 -8.82
CA LEU A 709 -10.03 30.39 -9.50
C LEU A 709 -10.94 30.47 -10.72
N LEU A 710 -11.99 31.28 -10.66
CA LEU A 710 -12.89 31.50 -11.80
C LEU A 710 -12.23 32.32 -12.90
N GLU A 711 -11.45 33.35 -12.52
CA GLU A 711 -10.65 34.17 -13.44
C GLU A 711 -9.61 33.29 -14.16
N ASP A 712 -8.85 32.48 -13.43
CA ASP A 712 -7.91 31.50 -14.00
C ASP A 712 -8.64 30.51 -14.94
N HIS A 713 -9.79 29.97 -14.52
CA HIS A 713 -10.56 29.05 -15.35
C HIS A 713 -11.03 29.71 -16.65
N PHE A 714 -11.51 30.94 -16.59
CA PHE A 714 -11.89 31.69 -17.78
C PHE A 714 -10.68 31.99 -18.69
N GLU A 715 -9.56 32.45 -18.12
CA GLU A 715 -8.33 32.75 -18.86
C GLU A 715 -7.79 31.52 -19.60
N TYR A 716 -7.70 30.38 -18.91
CA TYR A 716 -7.13 29.17 -19.50
C TYR A 716 -8.08 28.41 -20.42
N THR A 717 -9.39 28.52 -20.23
CA THR A 717 -10.36 27.67 -20.94
C THR A 717 -11.31 28.39 -21.87
N GLY A 718 -11.42 29.72 -21.74
CA GLY A 718 -12.46 30.51 -22.40
C GLY A 718 -13.88 30.14 -21.96
N SER A 719 -14.05 29.58 -20.74
CA SER A 719 -15.34 29.12 -20.23
C SER A 719 -16.39 30.24 -20.20
N THR A 720 -17.48 30.03 -20.93
CA THR A 720 -18.64 30.91 -20.93
C THR A 720 -19.39 30.88 -19.59
N VAL A 721 -19.37 29.76 -18.87
CA VAL A 721 -19.97 29.62 -17.55
C VAL A 721 -19.24 30.46 -16.51
N ALA A 722 -17.90 30.33 -16.42
CA ALA A 722 -17.13 31.15 -15.50
C ALA A 722 -17.23 32.64 -15.82
N ARG A 723 -17.23 33.00 -17.11
CA ARG A 723 -17.46 34.39 -17.53
C ARG A 723 -18.80 34.93 -17.07
N ALA A 724 -19.89 34.17 -17.28
CA ALA A 724 -21.23 34.59 -16.86
C ALA A 724 -21.32 34.79 -15.33
N ILE A 725 -20.71 33.90 -14.55
CA ILE A 725 -20.63 34.01 -13.09
C ILE A 725 -19.83 35.26 -12.68
N LEU A 726 -18.70 35.54 -13.34
CA LEU A 726 -17.87 36.72 -13.05
C LEU A 726 -18.57 38.03 -13.42
N ASP A 727 -19.28 38.06 -14.55
CA ASP A 727 -20.04 39.23 -15.01
C ASP A 727 -21.22 39.55 -14.06
N GLN A 728 -21.78 38.55 -13.37
CA GLN A 728 -22.88 38.68 -12.41
C GLN A 728 -22.47 38.35 -10.97
N TRP A 729 -21.21 38.63 -10.62
CA TRP A 729 -20.58 38.14 -9.39
C TRP A 729 -21.37 38.39 -8.11
N ASP A 730 -21.95 39.58 -7.94
CA ASP A 730 -22.65 39.96 -6.72
C ASP A 730 -23.92 39.12 -6.47
N GLU A 731 -24.60 38.67 -7.54
CA GLU A 731 -25.74 37.76 -7.43
C GLU A 731 -25.27 36.30 -7.38
N ALA A 732 -24.36 35.92 -8.28
CA ALA A 732 -23.92 34.54 -8.43
C ALA A 732 -23.22 34.01 -7.17
N ARG A 733 -22.48 34.85 -6.43
CA ARG A 733 -21.80 34.45 -5.18
C ARG A 733 -22.77 33.96 -4.10
N GLU A 734 -24.00 34.47 -4.07
CA GLU A 734 -25.02 34.07 -3.09
C GLU A 734 -25.60 32.68 -3.40
N GLN A 735 -25.39 32.19 -4.63
CA GLN A 735 -25.83 30.86 -5.10
C GLN A 735 -24.75 29.78 -4.89
N PHE A 736 -23.57 30.14 -4.38
CA PHE A 736 -22.54 29.16 -4.05
C PHE A 736 -22.75 28.55 -2.66
N VAL A 737 -22.63 27.23 -2.61
CA VAL A 737 -22.56 26.46 -1.38
C VAL A 737 -21.12 26.07 -1.10
N ARG A 738 -20.64 26.39 0.10
CA ARG A 738 -19.35 25.94 0.61
C ARG A 738 -19.52 24.65 1.41
N VAL A 739 -18.84 23.59 0.98
CA VAL A 739 -18.78 22.30 1.68
C VAL A 739 -17.55 22.28 2.58
N MET A 740 -17.77 22.10 3.88
CA MET A 740 -16.72 22.19 4.89
C MET A 740 -16.76 21.00 5.87
N PRO A 741 -15.69 20.19 5.96
CA PRO A 741 -15.59 19.12 6.96
C PRO A 741 -15.55 19.65 8.40
N ARG A 742 -16.28 19.01 9.31
CA ARG A 742 -16.42 19.45 10.71
C ARG A 742 -15.10 19.42 11.47
N ASP A 743 -14.34 18.33 11.33
CA ASP A 743 -13.05 18.17 12.01
C ASP A 743 -12.02 19.17 11.49
N TYR A 744 -11.96 19.39 10.18
CA TYR A 744 -11.11 20.40 9.57
C TYR A 744 -11.46 21.81 10.06
N ALA A 745 -12.76 22.16 10.09
CA ALA A 745 -13.22 23.43 10.63
C ALA A 745 -12.87 23.62 12.11
N ARG A 746 -12.91 22.55 12.92
CA ARG A 746 -12.48 22.58 14.32
C ARG A 746 -10.98 22.87 14.42
N VAL A 747 -10.16 22.19 13.62
CA VAL A 747 -8.70 22.39 13.63
C VAL A 747 -8.34 23.81 13.19
N LEU A 748 -8.92 24.33 12.11
CA LEU A 748 -8.68 25.72 11.68
C LEU A 748 -9.00 26.73 12.78
N LYS A 749 -10.14 26.58 13.47
CA LYS A 749 -10.49 27.45 14.61
C LYS A 749 -9.49 27.38 15.75
N GLN A 750 -8.97 26.18 16.05
CA GLN A 750 -7.96 26.00 17.09
C GLN A 750 -6.63 26.63 16.68
N THR A 751 -6.23 26.51 15.42
CA THR A 751 -5.03 27.15 14.88
C THR A 751 -5.15 28.67 14.91
N GLU A 752 -6.26 29.23 14.41
CA GLU A 752 -6.52 30.68 14.48
C GLU A 752 -6.51 31.19 15.94
N ALA A 753 -7.06 30.43 16.89
CA ALA A 753 -7.02 30.78 18.30
C ALA A 753 -5.59 30.74 18.88
N LYS A 754 -4.78 29.73 18.51
CA LYS A 754 -3.37 29.64 18.91
C LYS A 754 -2.54 30.79 18.33
N GLU A 755 -2.73 31.13 17.07
CA GLU A 755 -2.05 32.25 16.40
C GLU A 755 -2.41 33.60 17.05
N ARG A 756 -3.69 33.80 17.40
CA ARG A 756 -4.14 34.98 18.15
C ARG A 756 -3.52 35.09 19.54
N VAL A 757 -3.30 33.96 20.22
CA VAL A 757 -2.64 33.91 21.54
C VAL A 757 -1.11 34.07 21.42
N ALA A 758 -0.52 33.66 20.29
CA ALA A 758 0.91 33.75 20.02
C ALA A 758 1.41 35.11 19.50
N GLY A 759 0.50 36.05 19.16
CA GLY A 759 0.84 37.45 18.91
C GLY A 759 1.65 37.74 17.63
N GLY A 760 1.59 36.90 16.60
CA GLY A 760 2.23 37.14 15.29
C GLY A 760 1.28 37.79 14.27
N PRO A 761 1.76 38.68 13.37
CA PRO A 761 0.91 39.38 12.42
C PRO A 761 0.38 38.43 11.34
N VAL A 762 -0.87 38.66 10.93
CA VAL A 762 -1.50 38.04 9.77
C VAL A 762 -0.86 38.65 8.52
N SER A 763 -0.14 37.85 7.73
CA SER A 763 0.29 38.20 6.36
C SER A 763 -0.19 37.13 5.39
#